data_AF-A0A151ZC00-F1
#
_entry.id   AF-A0A151ZC00-F1
#
_cell.length_a   1.000
_cell.length_b   1.000
_cell.length_c   1.000
_cell.angle_alpha   90.00
_cell.angle_beta   90.00
_cell.angle_gamma   90.00
#
_symmetry.space_group_name_H-M   'P 1'
#
loop_
_entity.id
_entity.type
_entity.pdbx_description
1 polymer ?
#
loop_
_entity_poly.entity_id
_entity_poly.type
_entity_poly.pdbx_seq_one_letter_code
_entity_poly.pdbx_strand_id
1 'polypeptide(L)'
;MNIDNNNTQPTIFNDIDIPKEHWNNESVRKWCKVIGIPENDILIISKHELDGFWLIFKHTSGNLEKELNDLGVSLPSSARILAKFIPPTQGTFVGKWESTQDLLKWMINRYGAPKPPANETGTEMPLMGRDMVLQDIYTKILTRYQIPNRHRDNQPLLVVAGAPGIGKTRILETIGNYLHTKKDSQLPKYQININISLGNGSNWDPYSESSNPNIALCKRVLWRYFANGHHVPFIGFCREINSMLKETTTLDFCFSAINDHLASLDPTMQQQQQILINFGIDEFQKCLIESKDVVQRRSILKAVIQSVSDLLVFLPNTRFFYNIIFSGTILEDITIIIGGYSIPYDFIPLRLLNLDEYMKISETILGTQKSNDNDIQRAIRFMGGWPRPLEILFKVVRNLTLIKYDTSNLLNRVELELNKRYPITSIEDLLPSIIVYSVTQTVIRPQDKPQMVTLPQDKLQMVIRPQDTPQPYERSFGDLQSFGFLTITSDNKVFLPLIFLRRYTYLNNKSSLLKSLHYLIQLLEKKSSWEEWENFNCHLEIIKHQSYHSLSLMNESKSYSLREYYKSALFFPPILADSTFSTKVDTLSICSFPTSRCPENCDIDQQCQDGTAIIKNDKGGLVDMFYNAKLDIGTAYFLGNVKYTDGSTATLKTKDLDLTNYGIASEHIVKKTSNKQQIKFIPIVYSNHFVTALMKNNFNDQLKKIIKITEAIIVCRGTRDNNNVPQPHDGFYYPFQDFIYKLEESV
;
A
#
# COMPACT_ATOMS: atom_id res chain seq x y z
N MET A 1 12.99 9.51 29.29
CA MET A 1 14.27 8.84 29.60
C MET A 1 14.15 8.28 31.00
N ASN A 2 14.28 6.97 31.19
CA ASN A 2 14.53 6.40 32.52
C ASN A 2 16.05 6.22 32.63
N ILE A 3 16.65 6.81 33.65
CA ILE A 3 18.06 6.60 33.99
C ILE A 3 18.05 5.61 35.15
N ASP A 4 18.46 4.36 34.90
CA ASP A 4 18.62 3.37 35.97
C ASP A 4 19.77 3.79 36.88
N ASN A 5 19.43 4.09 38.13
CA ASN A 5 20.28 4.91 39.00
C ASN A 5 21.21 4.06 39.91
N ASN A 6 21.66 2.89 39.42
CA ASN A 6 22.48 1.94 40.17
C ASN A 6 23.99 2.17 39.97
N ASN A 7 24.47 3.39 40.26
CA ASN A 7 25.89 3.76 40.28
C ASN A 7 26.57 3.45 41.63
N THR A 8 26.26 2.30 42.22
CA THR A 8 26.85 1.84 43.49
C THR A 8 28.09 0.98 43.25
N GLN A 9 29.21 1.34 43.86
CA GLN A 9 30.45 0.53 43.85
C GLN A 9 30.16 -0.90 44.38
N PRO A 10 30.66 -1.97 43.73
CA PRO A 10 30.53 -3.31 44.28
C PRO A 10 31.40 -3.47 45.53
N THR A 11 30.84 -4.07 46.58
CA THR A 11 31.57 -4.42 47.81
C THR A 11 32.17 -5.82 47.77
N ILE A 12 31.70 -6.66 46.85
CA ILE A 12 32.10 -8.06 46.63
C ILE A 12 32.29 -8.24 45.13
N PHE A 13 33.32 -9.00 44.72
CA PHE A 13 33.63 -9.32 43.33
C PHE A 13 33.73 -10.84 43.18
N ASN A 14 33.30 -11.34 42.03
CA ASN A 14 33.47 -12.71 41.57
C ASN A 14 34.34 -12.73 40.29
N ASP A 15 34.63 -13.91 39.76
CA ASP A 15 35.49 -14.05 38.57
C ASP A 15 34.75 -13.85 37.25
N ILE A 16 33.42 -13.75 37.23
CA ILE A 16 32.61 -13.47 36.04
C ILE A 16 32.24 -11.98 35.89
N ASP A 17 32.52 -11.15 36.90
CA ASP A 17 32.26 -9.70 36.85
C ASP A 17 33.14 -9.01 35.81
N ILE A 18 32.54 -8.03 35.11
CA ILE A 18 33.21 -7.16 34.13
C ILE A 18 33.20 -5.73 34.70
N PRO A 19 34.32 -4.98 34.62
CA PRO A 19 34.37 -3.59 35.07
C PRO A 19 33.26 -2.74 34.43
N LYS A 20 32.69 -1.81 35.21
CA LYS A 20 31.68 -0.83 34.77
C LYS A 20 32.27 0.57 34.87
N GLU A 21 31.78 1.52 34.06
CA GLU A 21 32.36 2.87 33.96
C GLU A 21 32.46 3.59 35.32
N HIS A 22 31.50 3.38 36.22
CA HIS A 22 31.51 3.99 37.55
C HIS A 22 32.47 3.34 38.56
N TRP A 23 33.14 2.21 38.26
CA TRP A 23 34.03 1.55 39.21
C TRP A 23 35.28 2.38 39.49
N ASN A 24 35.55 2.68 40.76
CA ASN A 24 36.78 3.37 41.16
C ASN A 24 38.02 2.45 41.12
N ASN A 25 39.22 3.02 41.22
CA ASN A 25 40.48 2.26 41.24
C ASN A 25 40.52 1.19 42.35
N GLU A 26 39.92 1.45 43.52
CA GLU A 26 39.86 0.45 44.61
C GLU A 26 39.03 -0.78 44.21
N SER A 27 37.90 -0.57 43.53
CA SER A 27 37.04 -1.63 42.98
C SER A 27 37.77 -2.44 41.91
N VAL A 28 38.46 -1.75 40.98
CA VAL A 28 39.30 -2.39 39.97
C VAL A 28 40.41 -3.23 40.61
N ARG A 29 41.09 -2.74 41.66
CA ARG A 29 42.12 -3.50 42.38
C ARG A 29 41.56 -4.75 43.07
N LYS A 30 40.39 -4.66 43.71
CA LYS A 30 39.71 -5.80 44.34
C LYS A 30 39.33 -6.85 43.29
N TRP A 31 38.78 -6.42 42.16
CA TRP A 31 38.47 -7.29 41.02
C TRP A 31 39.73 -7.95 40.43
N CYS A 32 40.83 -7.20 40.24
CA CYS A 32 42.11 -7.75 39.78
C CYS A 32 42.65 -8.87 40.69
N LYS A 33 42.47 -8.77 42.02
CA LYS A 33 42.80 -9.87 42.95
C LYS A 33 41.94 -11.10 42.69
N VAL A 34 40.64 -10.93 42.49
CA VAL A 34 39.69 -12.04 42.27
C VAL A 34 39.95 -12.78 40.95
N ILE A 35 40.30 -12.07 39.88
CA ILE A 35 40.70 -12.73 38.61
C ILE A 35 42.13 -13.28 38.65
N GLY A 36 42.90 -13.07 39.74
CA GLY A 36 44.24 -13.64 39.94
C GLY A 36 45.36 -12.90 39.22
N ILE A 37 45.33 -11.57 39.20
CA ILE A 37 46.46 -10.72 38.80
C ILE A 37 47.51 -10.70 39.95
N PRO A 38 48.82 -10.85 39.69
CA PRO A 38 49.85 -10.77 40.72
C PRO A 38 49.90 -9.40 41.40
N GLU A 39 50.21 -9.36 42.70
CA GLU A 39 50.19 -8.11 43.49
C GLU A 39 51.11 -7.02 42.91
N ASN A 40 52.24 -7.39 42.29
CA ASN A 40 53.15 -6.45 41.62
C ASN A 40 52.47 -5.70 40.46
N ASP A 41 51.66 -6.39 39.65
CA ASP A 41 50.89 -5.77 38.56
C ASP A 41 49.73 -4.94 39.13
N ILE A 42 49.11 -5.38 40.23
CA ILE A 42 48.06 -4.62 40.92
C ILE A 42 48.61 -3.31 41.50
N LEU A 43 49.87 -3.28 41.96
CA LEU A 43 50.55 -2.05 42.38
C LEU A 43 50.78 -1.09 41.22
N ILE A 44 51.07 -1.58 40.01
CA ILE A 44 51.19 -0.76 38.79
C ILE A 44 49.82 -0.17 38.42
N ILE A 45 48.77 -1.00 38.36
CA ILE A 45 47.37 -0.58 38.12
C ILE A 45 46.92 0.45 39.17
N SER A 46 47.33 0.30 40.44
CA SER A 46 47.06 1.26 41.51
C SER A 46 47.83 2.56 41.34
N LYS A 47 49.10 2.51 40.93
CA LYS A 47 49.97 3.68 40.76
C LYS A 47 49.53 4.58 39.61
N HIS A 48 48.92 3.99 38.58
CA HIS A 48 48.38 4.71 37.43
C HIS A 48 46.89 5.06 37.58
N GLU A 49 46.31 4.86 38.77
CA GLU A 49 44.91 5.19 39.12
C GLU A 49 43.85 4.62 38.16
N LEU A 50 44.15 3.50 37.49
CA LEU A 50 43.28 2.93 36.46
C LEU A 50 41.92 2.52 37.05
N ASP A 51 40.85 3.05 36.48
CA ASP A 51 39.48 2.85 36.94
C ASP A 51 38.63 2.11 35.87
N GLY A 52 37.36 1.86 36.19
CA GLY A 52 36.45 1.13 35.30
C GLY A 52 36.17 1.86 33.99
N PHE A 53 36.10 3.20 34.02
CA PHE A 53 35.96 4.02 32.83
C PHE A 53 37.17 3.88 31.91
N TRP A 54 38.40 3.99 32.43
CA TRP A 54 39.63 3.86 31.64
C TRP A 54 39.72 2.48 30.97
N LEU A 55 39.45 1.40 31.71
CA LEU A 55 39.49 0.03 31.16
C LEU A 55 38.48 -0.16 30.01
N ILE A 56 37.25 0.32 30.16
CA ILE A 56 36.21 0.24 29.12
C ILE A 56 36.57 1.11 27.90
N PHE A 57 37.05 2.33 28.13
CA PHE A 57 37.44 3.25 27.07
C PHE A 57 38.60 2.68 26.22
N LYS A 58 39.63 2.13 26.88
CA LYS A 58 40.75 1.49 26.20
C LYS A 58 40.36 0.16 25.53
N HIS A 59 39.43 -0.60 26.10
CA HIS A 59 38.86 -1.78 25.44
C HIS A 59 38.11 -1.40 24.15
N THR A 60 37.21 -0.42 24.23
CA THR A 60 36.38 0.02 23.09
C THR A 60 37.21 0.65 21.97
N SER A 61 38.34 1.27 22.30
CA SER A 61 39.33 1.75 21.31
C SER A 61 40.26 0.66 20.75
N GLY A 62 40.17 -0.59 21.22
CA GLY A 62 40.98 -1.72 20.76
C GLY A 62 42.43 -1.73 21.25
N ASN A 63 42.80 -0.88 22.22
CA ASN A 63 44.19 -0.67 22.65
C ASN A 63 44.51 -1.18 24.06
N LEU A 64 43.52 -1.74 24.80
CA LEU A 64 43.64 -2.08 26.23
C LEU A 64 44.90 -2.89 26.59
N GLU A 65 45.14 -4.02 25.93
CA GLU A 65 46.28 -4.89 26.24
C GLU A 65 47.62 -4.18 25.98
N LYS A 66 47.72 -3.45 24.87
CA LYS A 66 48.92 -2.67 24.53
C LYS A 66 49.19 -1.61 25.60
N GLU A 67 48.18 -0.84 25.98
CA GLU A 67 48.33 0.26 26.94
C GLU A 67 48.66 -0.24 28.35
N LEU A 68 48.11 -1.39 28.77
CA LEU A 68 48.51 -2.04 30.02
C LEU A 68 49.98 -2.48 29.98
N ASN A 69 50.44 -3.06 28.87
CA ASN A 69 51.85 -3.42 28.68
C ASN A 69 52.78 -2.19 28.65
N ASP A 70 52.36 -1.10 27.97
CA ASP A 70 53.11 0.16 27.90
C ASP A 70 53.22 0.84 29.29
N LEU A 71 52.24 0.62 30.18
CA LEU A 71 52.29 1.00 31.60
C LEU A 71 53.12 0.05 32.49
N GLY A 72 53.65 -1.04 31.93
CA GLY A 72 54.49 -2.03 32.61
C GLY A 72 53.75 -3.17 33.29
N VAL A 73 52.43 -3.31 33.10
CA VAL A 73 51.68 -4.49 33.53
C VAL A 73 52.14 -5.69 32.71
N SER A 74 52.40 -6.83 33.36
CA SER A 74 52.92 -8.01 32.67
C SER A 74 51.95 -8.55 31.62
N LEU A 75 52.48 -9.02 30.48
CA LEU A 75 51.71 -9.62 29.38
C LEU A 75 50.63 -10.63 29.83
N PRO A 76 50.91 -11.60 30.74
CA PRO A 76 49.88 -12.52 31.24
C PRO A 76 48.73 -11.84 31.99
N SER A 77 49.01 -10.72 32.68
CA SER A 77 48.02 -9.93 33.42
C SER A 77 47.20 -9.05 32.48
N SER A 78 47.84 -8.38 31.52
CA SER A 78 47.19 -7.59 30.46
C SER A 78 46.23 -8.46 29.64
N ALA A 79 46.69 -9.63 29.20
CA ALA A 79 45.87 -10.60 28.48
C ALA A 79 44.70 -11.13 29.34
N ARG A 80 44.92 -11.36 30.63
CA ARG A 80 43.86 -11.82 31.55
C ARG A 80 42.79 -10.76 31.81
N ILE A 81 43.18 -9.48 31.92
CA ILE A 81 42.26 -8.35 32.04
C ILE A 81 41.44 -8.21 30.75
N LEU A 82 42.09 -8.25 29.58
CA LEU A 82 41.41 -8.21 28.28
C LEU A 82 40.42 -9.39 28.11
N ALA A 83 40.81 -10.60 28.52
CA ALA A 83 39.99 -11.80 28.44
C ALA A 83 38.71 -11.78 29.30
N LYS A 84 38.50 -10.77 30.14
CA LYS A 84 37.22 -10.54 30.85
C LYS A 84 36.26 -9.61 30.09
N PHE A 85 36.76 -8.80 29.16
CA PHE A 85 35.92 -8.02 28.25
C PHE A 85 35.50 -8.82 27.00
N ILE A 86 36.27 -9.85 26.67
CA ILE A 86 35.89 -10.86 25.68
C ILE A 86 34.91 -11.84 26.37
N PRO A 87 33.69 -12.08 25.85
CA PRO A 87 32.79 -13.08 26.41
C PRO A 87 33.49 -14.44 26.45
N PRO A 88 33.32 -15.25 27.50
CA PRO A 88 34.05 -16.50 27.64
C PRO A 88 33.82 -17.41 26.43
N THR A 89 34.90 -17.72 25.71
CA THR A 89 34.93 -18.70 24.61
C THR A 89 34.81 -20.13 25.14
N GLN A 90 33.80 -20.38 25.99
CA GLN A 90 33.48 -21.70 26.53
C GLN A 90 32.73 -22.51 25.49
N GLY A 91 33.47 -23.44 24.88
CA GLY A 91 32.94 -24.34 23.86
C GLY A 91 32.96 -23.70 22.48
N THR A 92 34.09 -23.83 21.80
CA THR A 92 34.07 -24.06 20.36
C THR A 92 33.26 -25.34 20.10
N PHE A 93 31.95 -25.19 19.89
CA PHE A 93 31.12 -26.22 19.26
C PHE A 93 31.61 -26.37 17.81
N VAL A 94 32.69 -27.13 17.63
CA VAL A 94 33.17 -27.58 16.31
C VAL A 94 32.31 -28.78 15.90
N GLY A 95 31.04 -28.51 15.64
CA GLY A 95 30.03 -29.51 15.34
C GLY A 95 28.73 -28.85 14.90
N LYS A 96 27.98 -29.55 14.05
CA LYS A 96 26.61 -29.15 13.71
C LYS A 96 25.71 -29.36 14.93
N TRP A 97 24.68 -28.53 15.13
CA TRP A 97 23.78 -28.69 16.28
C TRP A 97 23.02 -30.02 16.19
N GLU A 98 23.19 -30.86 17.21
CA GLU A 98 22.56 -32.18 17.29
C GLU A 98 21.16 -32.11 17.91
N SER A 99 20.95 -31.23 18.88
CA SER A 99 19.67 -31.02 19.59
C SER A 99 19.20 -29.55 19.60
N THR A 100 17.93 -29.33 19.95
CA THR A 100 17.37 -27.97 20.15
C THR A 100 18.07 -27.23 21.29
N GLN A 101 18.52 -27.96 22.31
CA GLN A 101 19.25 -27.45 23.46
C GLN A 101 20.66 -26.96 23.09
N ASP A 102 21.36 -27.63 22.16
CA ASP A 102 22.67 -27.18 21.66
C ASP A 102 22.55 -25.85 20.92
N LEU A 103 21.56 -25.76 20.02
CA LEU A 103 21.24 -24.52 19.32
C LEU A 103 20.87 -23.41 20.31
N LEU A 104 19.95 -23.69 21.23
CA LEU A 104 19.47 -22.71 22.20
C LEU A 104 20.62 -22.19 23.07
N LYS A 105 21.40 -23.09 23.67
CA LYS A 105 22.57 -22.74 24.49
C LYS A 105 23.57 -21.89 23.70
N TRP A 106 23.84 -22.25 22.44
CA TRP A 106 24.73 -21.46 21.59
C TRP A 106 24.18 -20.05 21.32
N MET A 107 22.90 -19.92 20.95
CA MET A 107 22.26 -18.63 20.67
C MET A 107 22.26 -17.70 21.88
N ILE A 108 21.87 -18.22 23.05
CA ILE A 108 21.83 -17.46 24.31
C ILE A 108 23.25 -17.06 24.74
N ASN A 109 24.24 -17.95 24.63
CA ASN A 109 25.63 -17.60 24.94
C ASN A 109 26.22 -16.57 23.97
N ARG A 110 25.82 -16.60 22.69
CA ARG A 110 26.37 -15.72 21.65
C ARG A 110 25.77 -14.31 21.66
N TYR A 111 24.45 -14.19 21.82
CA TYR A 111 23.72 -12.93 21.68
C TYR A 111 23.09 -12.43 22.98
N GLY A 112 23.00 -13.29 24.01
CA GLY A 112 22.27 -13.03 25.24
C GLY A 112 20.79 -13.44 25.15
N ALA A 113 20.01 -13.03 26.16
CA ALA A 113 18.57 -13.26 26.16
C ALA A 113 17.88 -12.49 25.00
N PRO A 114 16.96 -13.13 24.25
CA PRO A 114 16.21 -12.52 23.15
C PRO A 114 15.55 -11.20 23.54
N LYS A 115 15.82 -10.17 22.74
CA LYS A 115 15.12 -8.89 22.80
C LYS A 115 14.03 -8.83 21.73
N PRO A 116 12.95 -8.06 21.94
CA PRO A 116 11.99 -7.77 20.89
C PRO A 116 12.72 -7.27 19.63
N PRO A 117 12.39 -7.78 18.43
CA PRO A 117 12.98 -7.28 17.20
C PRO A 117 12.68 -5.79 17.04
N ALA A 118 13.56 -5.05 16.37
CA ALA A 118 13.32 -3.64 16.10
C ALA A 118 12.03 -3.49 15.28
N ASN A 119 11.08 -2.67 15.74
CA ASN A 119 9.83 -2.41 15.02
C ASN A 119 10.15 -1.81 13.64
N GLU A 120 9.89 -2.58 12.58
CA GLU A 120 10.12 -2.15 11.20
C GLU A 120 9.04 -1.16 10.71
N THR A 121 7.86 -1.17 11.36
CA THR A 121 6.84 -0.16 11.15
C THR A 121 6.87 0.93 12.22
N GLY A 122 6.73 2.18 11.78
CA GLY A 122 6.44 3.29 12.70
C GLY A 122 5.03 3.11 13.26
N THR A 123 4.93 2.83 14.56
CA THR A 123 3.66 2.51 15.25
C THR A 123 2.69 3.69 15.39
N GLU A 124 3.01 4.84 14.82
CA GLU A 124 2.26 6.09 14.94
C GLU A 124 0.92 6.11 14.19
N MET A 125 0.76 5.31 13.13
CA MET A 125 -0.49 5.23 12.39
C MET A 125 -1.35 4.06 12.91
N PRO A 126 -2.59 4.30 13.38
CA PRO A 126 -3.47 3.24 13.85
C PRO A 126 -3.98 2.39 12.68
N LEU A 127 -4.24 1.11 12.95
CA LEU A 127 -4.63 0.11 11.94
C LEU A 127 -6.14 0.15 11.62
N MET A 128 -6.75 1.34 11.59
CA MET A 128 -8.17 1.52 11.28
C MET A 128 -8.49 1.06 9.86
N GLY A 129 -9.72 0.59 9.63
CA GLY A 129 -10.14 0.10 8.31
C GLY A 129 -9.57 -1.27 7.93
N ARG A 130 -9.12 -2.04 8.92
CA ARG A 130 -8.57 -3.39 8.78
C ARG A 130 -9.26 -4.44 9.66
N ASP A 131 -10.24 -4.05 10.47
CA ASP A 131 -10.93 -4.93 11.41
C ASP A 131 -11.60 -6.13 10.72
N MET A 132 -12.22 -5.90 9.55
CA MET A 132 -12.78 -6.98 8.72
C MET A 132 -11.71 -7.94 8.20
N VAL A 133 -10.51 -7.44 7.86
CA VAL A 133 -9.39 -8.27 7.40
C VAL A 133 -8.85 -9.14 8.54
N LEU A 134 -8.67 -8.54 9.73
CA LEU A 134 -8.23 -9.27 10.92
C LEU A 134 -9.28 -10.31 11.38
N GLN A 135 -10.57 -9.99 11.23
CA GLN A 135 -11.67 -10.90 11.54
C GLN A 135 -11.80 -12.04 10.51
N ASP A 136 -11.57 -11.79 9.22
CA ASP A 136 -11.50 -12.83 8.18
C ASP A 136 -10.34 -13.80 8.45
N ILE A 137 -9.13 -13.26 8.69
CA ILE A 137 -7.96 -14.04 9.09
C ILE A 137 -8.27 -14.89 10.34
N TYR A 138 -8.83 -14.29 11.40
CA TYR A 138 -9.24 -15.01 12.61
C TYR A 138 -10.22 -16.15 12.32
N THR A 139 -11.23 -15.91 11.49
CA THR A 139 -12.28 -16.88 11.17
C THR A 139 -11.69 -18.07 10.41
N LYS A 140 -10.79 -17.83 9.44
CA LYS A 140 -10.06 -18.87 8.70
C LYS A 140 -9.15 -19.70 9.61
N ILE A 141 -8.38 -19.06 10.51
CA ILE A 141 -7.53 -19.76 11.49
C ILE A 141 -8.38 -20.62 12.44
N LEU A 142 -9.48 -20.08 12.98
CA LEU A 142 -10.37 -20.81 13.88
C LEU A 142 -11.00 -22.02 13.20
N THR A 143 -11.49 -21.85 11.97
CA THR A 143 -12.05 -22.93 11.15
C THR A 143 -11.02 -24.04 10.95
N ARG A 144 -9.80 -23.68 10.52
CA ARG A 144 -8.69 -24.62 10.36
C ARG A 144 -8.29 -25.35 11.63
N TYR A 145 -8.37 -24.68 12.79
CA TYR A 145 -8.04 -25.26 14.10
C TYR A 145 -9.05 -26.32 14.55
N GLN A 146 -10.34 -26.04 14.32
CA GLN A 146 -11.48 -26.88 14.71
C GLN A 146 -11.65 -28.15 13.87
N ILE A 147 -11.09 -28.20 12.66
CA ILE A 147 -11.14 -29.39 11.80
C ILE A 147 -10.28 -30.52 12.44
N PRO A 148 -10.88 -31.66 12.83
CA PRO A 148 -10.14 -32.74 13.51
C PRO A 148 -9.14 -33.44 12.59
N ASN A 149 -9.51 -33.61 11.32
CA ASN A 149 -8.69 -34.28 10.32
C ASN A 149 -7.99 -33.26 9.41
N ARG A 150 -6.80 -32.84 9.83
CA ARG A 150 -6.00 -31.75 9.24
C ARG A 150 -5.23 -32.20 7.99
N HIS A 151 -5.99 -32.68 7.00
CA HIS A 151 -5.49 -32.96 5.65
C HIS A 151 -5.11 -31.67 4.91
N ARG A 152 -4.25 -31.82 3.89
CA ARG A 152 -3.67 -30.75 3.06
C ARG A 152 -4.76 -29.84 2.45
N ASP A 153 -5.85 -30.43 1.96
CA ASP A 153 -6.97 -29.72 1.33
C ASP A 153 -7.81 -28.86 2.31
N ASN A 154 -7.69 -29.11 3.62
CA ASN A 154 -8.43 -28.42 4.68
C ASN A 154 -7.54 -27.45 5.48
N GLN A 155 -6.32 -27.19 5.04
CA GLN A 155 -5.35 -26.32 5.71
C GLN A 155 -4.79 -25.25 4.77
N PRO A 156 -5.63 -24.35 4.22
CA PRO A 156 -5.18 -23.35 3.27
C PRO A 156 -4.13 -22.39 3.85
N LEU A 157 -3.17 -22.05 3.00
CA LEU A 157 -2.23 -20.94 3.21
C LEU A 157 -2.98 -19.61 3.16
N LEU A 158 -2.64 -18.67 4.04
CA LEU A 158 -3.20 -17.31 3.96
C LEU A 158 -2.27 -16.42 3.14
N VAL A 159 -2.80 -15.74 2.12
CA VAL A 159 -2.03 -14.83 1.25
C VAL A 159 -2.61 -13.42 1.32
N VAL A 160 -1.94 -12.55 2.08
CA VAL A 160 -2.28 -11.13 2.21
C VAL A 160 -1.51 -10.33 1.17
N ALA A 161 -2.17 -9.69 0.21
CA ALA A 161 -1.48 -8.92 -0.83
C ALA A 161 -2.09 -7.55 -1.14
N GLY A 162 -1.27 -6.72 -1.78
CA GLY A 162 -1.60 -5.36 -2.20
C GLY A 162 -0.32 -4.56 -2.44
N ALA A 163 -0.43 -3.27 -2.77
CA ALA A 163 0.72 -2.44 -3.09
C ALA A 163 1.72 -2.25 -1.92
N PRO A 164 2.97 -1.83 -2.19
CA PRO A 164 3.90 -1.37 -1.17
C PRO A 164 3.27 -0.27 -0.28
N GLY A 165 3.46 -0.37 1.03
CA GLY A 165 2.91 0.63 1.96
C GLY A 165 1.39 0.62 2.15
N ILE A 166 0.67 -0.41 1.67
CA ILE A 166 -0.78 -0.60 1.92
C ILE A 166 -1.10 -1.14 3.34
N GLY A 167 -0.06 -1.48 4.12
CA GLY A 167 -0.16 -1.93 5.51
C GLY A 167 0.06 -3.43 5.76
N LYS A 168 0.57 -4.22 4.80
CA LYS A 168 0.68 -5.69 4.92
C LYS A 168 1.54 -6.15 6.12
N THR A 169 2.76 -5.64 6.27
CA THR A 169 3.64 -5.90 7.41
C THR A 169 2.96 -5.59 8.75
N ARG A 170 2.12 -4.54 8.79
CA ARG A 170 1.38 -4.15 9.99
C ARG A 170 0.26 -5.14 10.34
N ILE A 171 -0.35 -5.81 9.37
CA ILE A 171 -1.27 -6.94 9.61
C ILE A 171 -0.50 -8.10 10.26
N LEU A 172 0.66 -8.47 9.73
CA LEU A 172 1.51 -9.53 10.31
C LEU A 172 1.95 -9.22 11.75
N GLU A 173 2.35 -7.98 12.04
CA GLU A 173 2.71 -7.54 13.39
C GLU A 173 1.52 -7.53 14.37
N THR A 174 0.32 -7.25 13.88
CA THR A 174 -0.86 -7.04 14.74
C THR A 174 -1.68 -8.31 14.96
N ILE A 175 -1.60 -9.30 14.07
CA ILE A 175 -2.50 -10.47 14.12
C ILE A 175 -2.36 -11.24 15.45
N GLY A 176 -1.15 -11.52 15.94
CA GLY A 176 -0.98 -12.23 17.22
C GLY A 176 -1.66 -11.52 18.39
N ASN A 177 -1.48 -10.20 18.51
CA ASN A 177 -2.16 -9.40 19.52
C ASN A 177 -3.69 -9.44 19.33
N TYR A 178 -4.18 -9.32 18.09
CA TYR A 178 -5.61 -9.40 17.77
C TYR A 178 -6.21 -10.75 18.21
N LEU A 179 -5.56 -11.86 17.88
CA LEU A 179 -5.97 -13.21 18.31
C LEU A 179 -6.00 -13.32 19.84
N HIS A 180 -4.99 -12.80 20.54
CA HIS A 180 -4.92 -12.81 22.01
C HIS A 180 -6.04 -11.97 22.67
N THR A 181 -6.59 -10.95 22.02
CA THR A 181 -7.72 -10.18 22.57
C THR A 181 -9.06 -10.92 22.57
N LYS A 182 -9.20 -12.01 21.80
CA LYS A 182 -10.44 -12.79 21.67
C LYS A 182 -10.59 -13.75 22.87
N LYS A 183 -11.06 -13.23 24.00
CA LYS A 183 -11.20 -13.96 25.28
C LYS A 183 -11.91 -15.32 25.17
N ASP A 184 -12.96 -15.40 24.35
CA ASP A 184 -13.80 -16.59 24.17
C ASP A 184 -13.34 -17.48 23.00
N SER A 185 -12.14 -17.24 22.46
CA SER A 185 -11.59 -18.05 21.37
C SER A 185 -11.17 -19.43 21.85
N GLN A 186 -11.42 -20.44 21.01
CA GLN A 186 -10.93 -21.81 21.20
C GLN A 186 -9.46 -21.98 20.76
N LEU A 187 -8.85 -20.96 20.17
CA LEU A 187 -7.44 -21.01 19.76
C LEU A 187 -6.49 -21.12 20.97
N PRO A 188 -5.30 -21.71 20.80
CA PRO A 188 -4.29 -21.77 21.86
C PRO A 188 -3.94 -20.38 22.41
N LYS A 189 -3.90 -20.27 23.75
CA LYS A 189 -3.63 -19.00 24.44
C LYS A 189 -2.15 -18.60 24.38
N TYR A 190 -1.24 -19.57 24.48
CA TYR A 190 0.17 -19.31 24.21
C TYR A 190 0.42 -19.22 22.71
N GLN A 191 1.10 -18.14 22.32
CA GLN A 191 1.38 -17.82 20.92
C GLN A 191 2.85 -17.46 20.74
N ILE A 192 3.47 -18.00 19.69
CA ILE A 192 4.80 -17.60 19.22
C ILE A 192 4.60 -16.81 17.94
N ASN A 193 4.92 -15.51 17.97
CA ASN A 193 4.72 -14.59 16.85
C ASN A 193 6.07 -14.30 16.19
N ILE A 194 6.31 -14.85 14.99
CA ILE A 194 7.55 -14.63 14.23
C ILE A 194 7.19 -14.16 12.82
N ASN A 195 7.63 -12.95 12.48
CA ASN A 195 7.47 -12.38 11.14
C ASN A 195 8.87 -12.19 10.54
N ILE A 196 9.14 -12.88 9.43
CA ILE A 196 10.38 -12.76 8.65
C ILE A 196 10.13 -12.01 7.34
N SER A 197 11.19 -11.45 6.75
CA SER A 197 11.14 -10.83 5.42
C SER A 197 12.04 -11.57 4.44
N LEU A 198 11.56 -11.72 3.19
CA LEU A 198 12.37 -12.16 2.05
C LEU A 198 12.96 -10.97 1.26
N GLY A 199 12.72 -9.75 1.74
CA GLY A 199 13.32 -8.51 1.26
C GLY A 199 13.99 -7.74 2.40
N ASN A 200 13.46 -6.58 2.76
CA ASN A 200 14.09 -5.60 3.65
C ASN A 200 14.73 -6.23 4.90
N GLY A 201 16.02 -5.96 5.11
CA GLY A 201 16.81 -6.49 6.24
C GLY A 201 17.35 -7.92 6.08
N SER A 202 16.69 -8.76 5.28
CA SER A 202 17.07 -10.16 5.03
C SER A 202 16.73 -10.61 3.61
N ASN A 203 17.22 -9.85 2.62
CA ASN A 203 16.96 -10.07 1.19
C ASN A 203 17.22 -11.53 0.80
N TRP A 204 16.37 -12.08 -0.07
CA TRP A 204 16.62 -13.35 -0.71
C TRP A 204 17.92 -13.30 -1.51
N ASP A 205 18.70 -14.38 -1.49
CA ASP A 205 19.81 -14.59 -2.41
C ASP A 205 19.49 -15.78 -3.33
N PRO A 206 19.17 -15.53 -4.61
CA PRO A 206 18.74 -16.57 -5.52
C PRO A 206 19.85 -17.57 -5.87
N TYR A 207 21.12 -17.24 -5.60
CA TYR A 207 22.26 -18.11 -5.87
C TYR A 207 22.56 -19.06 -4.69
N SER A 208 22.53 -18.55 -3.45
CA SER A 208 22.87 -19.37 -2.27
C SER A 208 21.66 -19.99 -1.56
N GLU A 209 20.46 -19.40 -1.65
CA GLU A 209 19.29 -19.84 -0.87
C GLU A 209 18.32 -20.72 -1.66
N SER A 210 18.29 -20.60 -2.99
CA SER A 210 17.42 -21.42 -3.87
C SER A 210 17.74 -22.92 -3.83
N SER A 211 18.94 -23.30 -3.41
CA SER A 211 19.37 -24.70 -3.29
C SER A 211 18.79 -25.41 -2.05
N ASN A 212 18.52 -24.67 -0.96
CA ASN A 212 17.85 -25.17 0.23
C ASN A 212 16.99 -24.07 0.89
N PRO A 213 15.78 -23.81 0.35
CA PRO A 213 14.89 -22.76 0.85
C PRO A 213 14.47 -22.96 2.31
N ASN A 214 14.28 -24.20 2.76
CA ASN A 214 14.00 -24.52 4.15
C ASN A 214 15.08 -23.96 5.10
N ILE A 215 16.37 -24.20 4.80
CA ILE A 215 17.48 -23.64 5.60
C ILE A 215 17.52 -22.09 5.55
N ALA A 216 17.19 -21.49 4.41
CA ALA A 216 17.08 -20.03 4.28
C ALA A 216 15.96 -19.44 5.17
N LEU A 217 14.84 -20.14 5.34
CA LEU A 217 13.77 -19.77 6.26
C LEU A 217 14.17 -20.02 7.73
N CYS A 218 14.79 -21.16 8.05
CA CYS A 218 15.32 -21.46 9.38
C CYS A 218 16.28 -20.37 9.88
N LYS A 219 17.23 -19.94 9.03
CA LYS A 219 18.14 -18.82 9.32
C LYS A 219 17.38 -17.54 9.67
N ARG A 220 16.34 -17.19 8.92
CA ARG A 220 15.52 -15.98 9.16
C ARG A 220 14.71 -16.08 10.46
N VAL A 221 14.12 -17.24 10.76
CA VAL A 221 13.38 -17.47 12.03
C VAL A 221 14.32 -17.31 13.23
N LEU A 222 15.48 -17.97 13.19
CA LEU A 222 16.47 -17.89 14.27
C LEU A 222 17.04 -16.48 14.43
N TRP A 223 17.42 -15.82 13.33
CA TRP A 223 17.88 -14.43 13.34
C TRP A 223 16.83 -13.49 13.95
N ARG A 224 15.58 -13.63 13.51
CA ARG A 224 14.47 -12.75 13.93
C ARG A 224 14.23 -12.82 15.43
N TYR A 225 14.34 -14.02 16.01
CA TYR A 225 14.13 -14.23 17.44
C TYR A 225 15.37 -13.89 18.28
N PHE A 226 16.54 -14.45 17.96
CA PHE A 226 17.72 -14.38 18.84
C PHE A 226 18.63 -13.16 18.61
N ALA A 227 18.68 -12.62 17.39
CA ALA A 227 19.77 -11.71 16.98
C ALA A 227 19.29 -10.31 16.51
N ASN A 228 18.11 -10.21 15.89
CA ASN A 228 17.57 -8.96 15.35
C ASN A 228 17.38 -7.87 16.43
N GLY A 229 16.83 -8.22 17.60
CA GLY A 229 16.66 -7.31 18.75
C GLY A 229 17.98 -6.82 19.38
N HIS A 230 19.12 -7.37 18.97
CA HIS A 230 20.47 -6.92 19.34
C HIS A 230 21.17 -6.17 18.19
N HIS A 231 20.41 -5.77 17.15
CA HIS A 231 20.88 -5.07 15.95
C HIS A 231 21.94 -5.83 15.13
N VAL A 232 22.01 -7.15 15.26
CA VAL A 232 22.93 -7.99 14.46
C VAL A 232 22.45 -8.06 13.01
N PRO A 233 23.26 -7.66 12.00
CA PRO A 233 22.87 -7.76 10.59
C PRO A 233 22.68 -9.21 10.14
N PHE A 234 21.65 -9.49 9.34
CA PHE A 234 21.32 -10.84 8.87
C PHE A 234 22.50 -11.55 8.18
N ILE A 235 23.24 -10.85 7.32
CA ILE A 235 24.43 -11.40 6.64
C ILE A 235 25.53 -11.80 7.63
N GLY A 236 25.73 -11.02 8.71
CA GLY A 236 26.67 -11.34 9.77
C GLY A 236 26.26 -12.62 10.51
N PHE A 237 25.01 -12.66 10.97
CA PHE A 237 24.41 -13.83 11.60
C PHE A 237 24.53 -15.10 10.75
N CYS A 238 24.20 -15.03 9.45
CA CYS A 238 24.30 -16.17 8.53
C CYS A 238 25.73 -16.69 8.39
N ARG A 239 26.75 -15.80 8.36
CA ARG A 239 28.15 -16.21 8.32
C ARG A 239 28.57 -16.96 9.59
N GLU A 240 28.08 -16.53 10.75
CA GLU A 240 28.40 -17.17 12.03
C GLU A 240 27.80 -18.58 12.13
N ILE A 241 26.53 -18.77 11.74
CA ILE A 241 25.83 -20.05 11.96
C ILE A 241 25.90 -21.05 10.80
N ASN A 242 26.44 -20.65 9.64
CA ASN A 242 26.47 -21.48 8.42
C ASN A 242 27.12 -22.85 8.60
N SER A 243 28.15 -22.97 9.44
CA SER A 243 28.84 -24.23 9.73
C SER A 243 28.14 -25.09 10.79
N MET A 244 27.24 -24.50 11.58
CA MET A 244 26.58 -25.16 12.72
C MET A 244 25.20 -25.73 12.35
N LEU A 245 24.54 -25.19 11.32
CA LEU A 245 23.30 -25.76 10.81
C LEU A 245 23.55 -27.08 10.05
N LYS A 246 22.67 -28.07 10.27
CA LYS A 246 22.57 -29.25 9.42
C LYS A 246 21.76 -28.90 8.17
N GLU A 247 22.07 -29.51 7.04
CA GLU A 247 21.25 -29.37 5.82
C GLU A 247 19.82 -29.91 6.00
N THR A 248 19.65 -30.81 6.97
CA THR A 248 18.39 -31.40 7.41
C THR A 248 17.65 -30.60 8.49
N THR A 249 18.16 -29.44 8.94
CA THR A 249 17.49 -28.63 9.97
C THR A 249 16.14 -28.10 9.45
N THR A 250 15.05 -28.44 10.14
CA THR A 250 13.68 -28.04 9.79
C THR A 250 13.23 -26.79 10.55
N LEU A 251 12.18 -26.12 10.05
CA LEU A 251 11.53 -25.03 10.76
C LEU A 251 10.96 -25.48 12.11
N ASP A 252 10.43 -26.70 12.20
CA ASP A 252 9.91 -27.27 13.45
C ASP A 252 10.99 -27.41 14.54
N PHE A 253 12.23 -27.76 14.15
CA PHE A 253 13.39 -27.75 15.05
C PHE A 253 13.70 -26.33 15.57
N CYS A 254 13.63 -25.31 14.70
CA CYS A 254 13.82 -23.92 15.11
C CYS A 254 12.71 -23.43 16.06
N PHE A 255 11.44 -23.72 15.77
CA PHE A 255 10.32 -23.37 16.66
C PHE A 255 10.36 -24.14 17.98
N SER A 256 10.82 -25.39 17.98
CA SER A 256 11.05 -26.18 19.18
C SER A 256 12.09 -25.53 20.10
N ALA A 257 13.24 -25.07 19.56
CA ALA A 257 14.23 -24.36 20.36
C ALA A 257 13.74 -23.00 20.92
N ILE A 258 12.88 -22.30 20.17
CA ILE A 258 12.21 -21.07 20.65
C ILE A 258 11.22 -21.41 21.78
N ASN A 259 10.46 -22.49 21.65
CA ASN A 259 9.57 -22.98 22.70
C ASN A 259 10.34 -23.42 23.96
N ASP A 260 11.47 -24.12 23.80
CA ASP A 260 12.32 -24.55 24.92
C ASP A 260 12.80 -23.34 25.73
N HIS A 261 13.21 -22.26 25.04
CA HIS A 261 13.54 -20.98 25.68
C HIS A 261 12.36 -20.40 26.46
N LEU A 262 11.20 -20.23 25.82
CA LEU A 262 10.02 -19.66 26.47
C LEU A 262 9.55 -20.51 27.66
N ALA A 263 9.58 -21.84 27.54
CA ALA A 263 9.20 -22.77 28.60
C ALA A 263 10.20 -22.82 29.77
N SER A 264 11.43 -22.34 29.58
CA SER A 264 12.40 -22.11 30.67
C SER A 264 12.17 -20.80 31.43
N LEU A 265 11.49 -19.82 30.80
CA LEU A 265 11.10 -18.56 31.42
C LEU A 265 9.74 -18.66 32.12
N ASP A 266 8.79 -19.39 31.52
CA ASP A 266 7.48 -19.72 32.11
C ASP A 266 7.23 -21.24 32.09
N PRO A 267 7.51 -21.94 33.21
CA PRO A 267 7.24 -23.37 33.33
C PRO A 267 5.76 -23.75 33.16
N THR A 268 4.81 -22.82 33.34
CA THR A 268 3.39 -23.12 33.14
C THR A 268 3.04 -23.34 31.67
N MET A 269 3.88 -22.87 30.74
CA MET A 269 3.78 -23.23 29.32
C MET A 269 3.84 -24.75 29.12
N GLN A 270 4.70 -25.47 29.85
CA GLN A 270 4.90 -26.92 29.72
C GLN A 270 3.62 -27.74 29.98
N GLN A 271 2.67 -27.17 30.72
CA GLN A 271 1.41 -27.84 31.07
C GLN A 271 0.31 -27.71 30.00
N GLN A 272 0.51 -26.88 28.95
CA GLN A 272 -0.49 -26.70 27.88
C GLN A 272 -0.30 -27.68 26.70
N GLN A 273 -1.43 -28.22 26.25
CA GLN A 273 -1.52 -29.25 25.21
C GLN A 273 -1.10 -28.77 23.81
N GLN A 274 -1.38 -27.51 23.44
CA GLN A 274 -1.01 -26.94 22.14
C GLN A 274 -0.60 -25.46 22.25
N ILE A 275 0.25 -25.02 21.31
CA ILE A 275 0.77 -23.66 21.16
C ILE A 275 0.50 -23.19 19.73
N LEU A 276 0.05 -21.95 19.56
CA LEU A 276 -0.18 -21.35 18.24
C LEU A 276 1.11 -20.68 17.74
N ILE A 277 1.60 -21.09 16.58
CA ILE A 277 2.69 -20.42 15.87
C ILE A 277 2.07 -19.49 14.82
N ASN A 278 2.18 -18.18 15.00
CA ASN A 278 1.86 -17.20 13.98
C ASN A 278 3.14 -16.87 13.21
N PHE A 279 3.27 -17.43 12.00
CA PHE A 279 4.45 -17.31 11.15
C PHE A 279 4.13 -16.45 9.92
N GLY A 280 4.60 -15.20 9.94
CA GLY A 280 4.49 -14.28 8.82
C GLY A 280 5.71 -14.33 7.91
N ILE A 281 5.49 -14.40 6.60
CA ILE A 281 6.54 -14.34 5.56
C ILE A 281 6.27 -13.14 4.66
N ASP A 282 6.96 -12.03 4.90
CA ASP A 282 6.78 -10.78 4.14
C ASP A 282 7.67 -10.70 2.89
N GLU A 283 7.24 -9.87 1.95
CA GLU A 283 7.85 -9.60 0.66
C GLU A 283 8.13 -10.83 -0.22
N PHE A 284 7.25 -11.85 -0.21
CA PHE A 284 7.45 -13.09 -0.99
C PHE A 284 7.67 -12.89 -2.49
N GLN A 285 7.23 -11.76 -3.05
CA GLN A 285 7.46 -11.41 -4.45
C GLN A 285 8.94 -11.25 -4.81
N LYS A 286 9.85 -11.08 -3.83
CA LYS A 286 11.29 -10.99 -4.07
C LYS A 286 11.84 -12.23 -4.77
N CYS A 287 11.38 -13.42 -4.36
CA CYS A 287 11.67 -14.70 -5.02
C CYS A 287 11.23 -14.75 -6.50
N LEU A 288 10.37 -13.84 -6.96
CA LEU A 288 9.91 -13.74 -8.35
C LEU A 288 10.64 -12.64 -9.17
N ILE A 289 11.28 -11.66 -8.54
CA ILE A 289 11.88 -10.53 -9.25
C ILE A 289 13.34 -10.81 -9.65
N GLU A 290 14.01 -11.70 -8.94
CA GLU A 290 15.47 -11.83 -8.98
C GLU A 290 16.02 -12.72 -10.11
N SER A 291 15.18 -13.51 -10.80
CA SER A 291 15.55 -14.19 -12.05
C SER A 291 14.72 -13.70 -13.23
N LYS A 292 15.41 -13.56 -14.38
CA LYS A 292 14.81 -13.27 -15.69
C LYS A 292 14.10 -14.49 -16.30
N ASP A 293 14.43 -15.71 -15.86
CA ASP A 293 13.72 -16.91 -16.31
C ASP A 293 12.44 -17.13 -15.48
N VAL A 294 11.31 -17.09 -16.18
CA VAL A 294 9.96 -17.31 -15.64
C VAL A 294 9.84 -18.69 -14.98
N VAL A 295 10.49 -19.72 -15.52
CA VAL A 295 10.45 -21.08 -14.97
C VAL A 295 11.26 -21.17 -13.68
N GLN A 296 12.51 -20.69 -13.71
CA GLN A 296 13.36 -20.66 -12.52
C GLN A 296 12.72 -19.88 -11.36
N ARG A 297 12.21 -18.66 -11.60
CA ARG A 297 11.62 -17.83 -10.53
C ARG A 297 10.39 -18.48 -9.88
N ARG A 298 9.53 -19.12 -10.68
CA ARG A 298 8.36 -19.87 -10.16
C ARG A 298 8.80 -21.06 -9.34
N SER A 299 9.86 -21.76 -9.76
CA SER A 299 10.44 -22.88 -9.01
C SER A 299 10.95 -22.47 -7.63
N ILE A 300 11.60 -21.30 -7.51
CA ILE A 300 12.10 -20.76 -6.23
C ILE A 300 10.94 -20.51 -5.26
N LEU A 301 9.94 -19.70 -5.65
CA LEU A 301 8.81 -19.39 -4.76
C LEU A 301 8.02 -20.65 -4.40
N LYS A 302 7.82 -21.57 -5.35
CA LYS A 302 7.21 -22.88 -5.10
C LYS A 302 8.00 -23.70 -4.08
N ALA A 303 9.33 -23.70 -4.13
CA ALA A 303 10.17 -24.43 -3.17
C ALA A 303 10.14 -23.78 -1.77
N VAL A 304 10.03 -22.45 -1.68
CA VAL A 304 9.76 -21.72 -0.42
C VAL A 304 8.40 -22.14 0.16
N ILE A 305 7.35 -22.18 -0.67
CA ILE A 305 6.01 -22.64 -0.26
C ILE A 305 6.06 -24.09 0.22
N GLN A 306 6.67 -25.00 -0.55
CA GLN A 306 6.76 -26.42 -0.16
C GLN A 306 7.58 -26.62 1.13
N SER A 307 8.55 -25.75 1.44
CA SER A 307 9.32 -25.79 2.69
C SER A 307 8.49 -25.45 3.93
N VAL A 308 7.34 -24.78 3.77
CA VAL A 308 6.40 -24.47 4.88
C VAL A 308 5.10 -25.27 4.81
N SER A 309 4.80 -25.86 3.65
CA SER A 309 3.64 -26.73 3.41
C SER A 309 3.50 -27.84 4.45
N ASP A 310 4.62 -28.48 4.79
CA ASP A 310 4.62 -29.66 5.65
C ASP A 310 4.35 -29.30 7.14
N LEU A 311 4.42 -28.02 7.52
CA LEU A 311 4.00 -27.52 8.84
C LEU A 311 2.48 -27.38 8.96
N LEU A 312 1.77 -27.25 7.84
CA LEU A 312 0.31 -27.08 7.83
C LEU A 312 -0.44 -28.41 7.95
N VAL A 313 0.14 -29.48 7.39
CA VAL A 313 -0.40 -30.84 7.48
C VAL A 313 0.02 -31.43 8.81
N PHE A 314 -0.96 -31.90 9.60
CA PHE A 314 -0.69 -32.32 10.97
C PHE A 314 0.17 -33.59 11.05
N LEU A 315 1.33 -33.46 11.70
CA LEU A 315 2.10 -34.59 12.22
C LEU A 315 1.49 -35.03 13.56
N PRO A 316 1.17 -36.33 13.76
CA PRO A 316 0.71 -36.82 15.06
C PRO A 316 1.67 -36.46 16.19
N ASN A 317 1.11 -36.06 17.34
CA ASN A 317 1.82 -35.66 18.56
C ASN A 317 2.61 -34.34 18.52
N THR A 318 2.44 -33.48 17.50
CA THR A 318 3.03 -32.12 17.58
C THR A 318 2.27 -31.22 18.55
N ARG A 319 3.03 -30.43 19.32
CA ARG A 319 2.51 -29.42 20.25
C ARG A 319 2.18 -28.08 19.56
N PHE A 320 2.52 -27.95 18.27
CA PHE A 320 2.35 -26.71 17.51
C PHE A 320 1.17 -26.77 16.56
N PHE A 321 0.43 -25.67 16.48
CA PHE A 321 -0.54 -25.40 15.43
C PHE A 321 -0.07 -24.17 14.64
N TYR A 322 0.17 -24.34 13.33
CA TYR A 322 0.80 -23.32 12.48
C TYR A 322 -0.23 -22.48 11.71
N ASN A 323 -0.31 -21.20 12.05
CA ASN A 323 -0.91 -20.16 11.23
C ASN A 323 0.20 -19.50 10.38
N ILE A 324 0.21 -19.78 9.07
CA ILE A 324 1.22 -19.27 8.14
C ILE A 324 0.58 -18.25 7.21
N ILE A 325 1.13 -17.04 7.20
CA ILE A 325 0.62 -15.93 6.39
C ILE A 325 1.74 -15.40 5.48
N PHE A 326 1.56 -15.56 4.17
CA PHE A 326 2.39 -14.89 3.17
C PHE A 326 1.89 -13.46 2.95
N SER A 327 2.81 -12.50 2.96
CA SER A 327 2.56 -11.09 2.70
C SER A 327 3.38 -10.61 1.50
N GLY A 328 2.77 -9.93 0.54
CA GLY A 328 3.50 -9.47 -0.64
C GLY A 328 2.71 -8.72 -1.70
N THR A 329 3.25 -8.70 -2.91
CA THR A 329 2.61 -8.15 -4.11
C THR A 329 2.38 -9.28 -5.11
N ILE A 330 1.18 -9.37 -5.67
CA ILE A 330 0.89 -10.32 -6.75
C ILE A 330 1.49 -9.79 -8.04
N LEU A 331 2.52 -10.46 -8.56
CA LEU A 331 3.12 -10.18 -9.88
C LEU A 331 2.48 -11.01 -10.98
N GLU A 332 2.19 -12.27 -10.66
CA GLU A 332 1.61 -13.27 -11.54
C GLU A 332 0.50 -14.00 -10.78
N ASP A 333 -0.37 -14.69 -11.52
CA ASP A 333 -1.43 -15.51 -10.93
C ASP A 333 -0.86 -16.57 -9.97
N ILE A 334 -1.13 -16.38 -8.68
CA ILE A 334 -0.67 -17.25 -7.60
C ILE A 334 -1.29 -18.65 -7.70
N THR A 335 -2.42 -18.83 -8.38
CA THR A 335 -2.96 -20.18 -8.66
C THR A 335 -2.01 -21.01 -9.54
N ILE A 336 -1.23 -20.38 -10.43
CA ILE A 336 -0.25 -21.08 -11.27
C ILE A 336 0.95 -21.56 -10.43
N ILE A 337 1.31 -20.81 -9.39
CA ILE A 337 2.48 -21.08 -8.54
C ILE A 337 2.14 -22.06 -7.40
N ILE A 338 1.00 -21.85 -6.74
CA ILE A 338 0.50 -22.67 -5.62
C ILE A 338 -0.32 -23.85 -6.12
N GLY A 339 -1.31 -23.60 -6.99
CA GLY A 339 -2.33 -24.57 -7.40
C GLY A 339 -1.81 -25.75 -8.23
N GLY A 340 -0.63 -25.64 -8.85
CA GLY A 340 0.05 -26.79 -9.45
C GLY A 340 0.63 -27.78 -8.43
N TYR A 341 0.81 -27.36 -7.16
CA TYR A 341 1.53 -28.11 -6.12
C TYR A 341 0.85 -28.02 -4.74
N SER A 342 -0.44 -28.34 -4.78
CA SER A 342 -1.16 -29.17 -3.79
C SER A 342 -1.48 -28.65 -2.38
N ILE A 343 -1.17 -27.42 -1.94
CA ILE A 343 -1.93 -26.80 -0.81
C ILE A 343 -2.89 -25.74 -1.36
N PRO A 344 -4.17 -25.71 -0.95
CA PRO A 344 -5.06 -24.59 -1.26
C PRO A 344 -4.58 -23.28 -0.60
N TYR A 345 -5.12 -22.14 -1.03
CA TYR A 345 -4.82 -20.87 -0.37
C TYR A 345 -6.02 -19.95 -0.36
N ASP A 346 -6.14 -19.18 0.71
CA ASP A 346 -7.11 -18.10 0.85
C ASP A 346 -6.45 -16.77 0.48
N PHE A 347 -6.96 -16.13 -0.55
CA PHE A 347 -6.53 -14.80 -0.92
C PHE A 347 -7.22 -13.71 -0.07
N ILE A 348 -6.43 -12.78 0.46
CA ILE A 348 -6.88 -11.69 1.34
C ILE A 348 -6.34 -10.36 0.78
N PRO A 349 -7.07 -9.71 -0.16
CA PRO A 349 -6.65 -8.43 -0.73
C PRO A 349 -6.76 -7.28 0.28
N LEU A 350 -5.71 -6.49 0.42
CA LEU A 350 -5.76 -5.25 1.19
C LEU A 350 -6.22 -4.09 0.30
N ARG A 351 -7.48 -3.69 0.47
CA ARG A 351 -8.02 -2.47 -0.14
C ARG A 351 -7.39 -1.19 0.42
N LEU A 352 -7.55 -0.10 -0.31
CA LEU A 352 -7.31 1.26 0.20
C LEU A 352 -8.26 1.58 1.35
N LEU A 353 -7.90 2.56 2.17
CA LEU A 353 -8.79 3.13 3.18
C LEU A 353 -9.88 3.96 2.48
N ASN A 354 -11.10 3.93 3.00
CA ASN A 354 -12.16 4.85 2.55
C ASN A 354 -12.03 6.22 3.22
N LEU A 355 -12.80 7.20 2.74
CA LEU A 355 -12.80 8.57 3.26
C LEU A 355 -12.97 8.62 4.79
N ASP A 356 -13.99 7.96 5.33
CA ASP A 356 -14.27 7.96 6.77
C ASP A 356 -13.12 7.39 7.59
N GLU A 357 -12.48 6.31 7.12
CA GLU A 357 -11.34 5.68 7.77
C GLU A 357 -10.14 6.62 7.83
N TYR A 358 -9.69 7.15 6.69
CA TYR A 358 -8.48 7.97 6.69
C TYR A 358 -8.70 9.36 7.33
N MET A 359 -9.94 9.88 7.33
CA MET A 359 -10.28 11.12 8.05
C MET A 359 -10.25 10.90 9.57
N LYS A 360 -10.82 9.80 10.10
CA LYS A 360 -10.71 9.42 11.53
C LYS A 360 -9.26 9.19 11.96
N ILE A 361 -8.45 8.59 11.09
CA ILE A 361 -7.00 8.46 11.34
C ILE A 361 -6.34 9.85 11.44
N SER A 362 -6.72 10.79 10.56
CA SER A 362 -6.17 12.16 10.59
C SER A 362 -6.53 12.90 11.87
N GLU A 363 -7.77 12.78 12.37
CA GLU A 363 -8.20 13.33 13.67
C GLU A 363 -7.38 12.72 14.81
N THR A 364 -7.15 11.41 14.78
CA THR A 364 -6.39 10.68 15.81
C THR A 364 -4.92 11.10 15.87
N ILE A 365 -4.27 11.35 14.73
CA ILE A 365 -2.83 11.66 14.66
C ILE A 365 -2.53 13.16 14.75
N LEU A 366 -3.39 14.01 14.15
CA LEU A 366 -3.17 15.46 14.06
C LEU A 366 -3.93 16.26 15.13
N GLY A 367 -4.95 15.67 15.73
CA GLY A 367 -5.94 16.36 16.57
C GLY A 367 -6.98 17.12 15.74
N THR A 368 -8.20 17.22 16.27
CA THR A 368 -9.39 17.78 15.61
C THR A 368 -9.17 19.15 14.98
N GLN A 369 -8.37 20.03 15.59
CA GLN A 369 -8.11 21.36 15.05
C GLN A 369 -7.34 21.32 13.71
N LYS A 370 -6.30 20.48 13.61
CA LYS A 370 -5.48 20.36 12.39
C LYS A 370 -6.16 19.50 11.33
N SER A 371 -6.87 18.44 11.72
CA SER A 371 -7.63 17.62 10.78
C SER A 371 -8.83 18.36 10.17
N ASN A 372 -9.31 19.44 10.79
CA ASN A 372 -10.41 20.27 10.27
C ASN A 372 -9.96 21.45 9.40
N ASP A 373 -8.65 21.70 9.26
CA ASP A 373 -8.13 22.69 8.33
C ASP A 373 -8.40 22.26 6.87
N ASN A 374 -8.98 23.16 6.08
CA ASN A 374 -9.42 22.82 4.72
C ASN A 374 -8.27 22.49 3.76
N ASP A 375 -7.08 23.06 3.96
CA ASP A 375 -5.90 22.78 3.14
C ASP A 375 -5.25 21.44 3.54
N ILE A 376 -5.26 21.11 4.83
CA ILE A 376 -4.90 19.76 5.31
C ILE A 376 -5.90 18.71 4.78
N GLN A 377 -7.21 18.94 4.88
CA GLN A 377 -8.21 17.99 4.37
C GLN A 377 -8.09 17.77 2.86
N ARG A 378 -7.85 18.83 2.09
CA ARG A 378 -7.58 18.74 0.65
C ARG A 378 -6.34 17.89 0.39
N ALA A 379 -5.24 18.14 1.11
CA ALA A 379 -4.00 17.35 0.99
C ALA A 379 -4.17 15.87 1.40
N ILE A 380 -5.01 15.57 2.40
CA ILE A 380 -5.34 14.20 2.81
C ILE A 380 -6.02 13.44 1.68
N ARG A 381 -7.00 14.06 1.01
CA ARG A 381 -7.74 13.47 -0.12
C ARG A 381 -6.85 13.17 -1.33
N PHE A 382 -5.80 13.97 -1.56
CA PHE A 382 -4.79 13.67 -2.59
C PHE A 382 -4.08 12.32 -2.37
N MET A 383 -4.06 11.79 -1.15
CA MET A 383 -3.47 10.49 -0.83
C MET A 383 -4.37 9.29 -1.20
N GLY A 384 -5.66 9.53 -1.50
CA GLY A 384 -6.61 8.52 -1.98
C GLY A 384 -6.69 7.26 -1.12
N GLY A 385 -6.60 7.40 0.21
CA GLY A 385 -6.67 6.27 1.14
C GLY A 385 -5.46 5.33 1.17
N TRP A 386 -4.34 5.68 0.52
CA TRP A 386 -3.11 4.88 0.59
C TRP A 386 -2.35 5.19 1.90
N PRO A 387 -2.15 4.20 2.81
CA PRO A 387 -1.60 4.46 4.15
C PRO A 387 -0.21 5.08 4.17
N ARG A 388 0.72 4.65 3.31
CA ARG A 388 2.09 5.16 3.29
C ARG A 388 2.22 6.64 2.85
N PRO A 389 1.53 7.12 1.79
CA PRO A 389 1.40 8.55 1.53
C PRO A 389 0.74 9.34 2.68
N LEU A 390 -0.33 8.80 3.30
CA LEU A 390 -0.96 9.41 4.49
C LEU A 390 0.02 9.56 5.67
N GLU A 391 0.78 8.51 6.00
CA GLU A 391 1.81 8.51 7.05
C GLU A 391 2.85 9.62 6.82
N ILE A 392 3.27 9.82 5.57
CA ILE A 392 4.21 10.87 5.17
C ILE A 392 3.57 12.26 5.32
N LEU A 393 2.34 12.45 4.85
CA LEU A 393 1.60 13.71 5.02
C LEU A 393 1.43 14.08 6.49
N PHE A 394 1.05 13.13 7.35
CA PHE A 394 0.88 13.40 8.78
C PHE A 394 2.20 13.79 9.45
N LYS A 395 3.33 13.18 9.05
CA LYS A 395 4.67 13.59 9.50
C LYS A 395 5.04 14.99 9.02
N VAL A 396 4.73 15.35 7.77
CA VAL A 396 4.90 16.71 7.25
C VAL A 396 4.08 17.72 8.07
N VAL A 397 2.78 17.45 8.31
CA VAL A 397 1.89 18.37 9.04
C VAL A 397 2.25 18.50 10.52
N ARG A 398 2.73 17.43 11.18
CA ARG A 398 3.20 17.48 12.57
C ARG A 398 4.48 18.30 12.72
N ASN A 399 5.38 18.23 11.74
CA ASN A 399 6.65 18.98 11.75
C ASN A 399 6.52 20.46 11.34
N LEU A 400 5.33 20.92 10.91
CA LEU A 400 5.07 22.31 10.58
C LEU A 400 4.47 23.07 11.78
N THR A 401 5.16 24.14 12.16
CA THR A 401 4.77 25.13 13.19
C THR A 401 3.97 26.31 12.62
N LEU A 402 3.58 26.25 11.33
CA LEU A 402 2.93 27.35 10.62
C LEU A 402 1.51 27.63 11.14
N ILE A 403 1.15 28.91 11.19
CA ILE A 403 -0.19 29.41 11.56
C ILE A 403 -1.22 29.16 10.43
N LYS A 404 -0.76 28.99 9.19
CA LYS A 404 -1.59 28.79 8.01
C LYS A 404 -0.97 27.70 7.12
N TYR A 405 -1.79 26.76 6.69
CA TYR A 405 -1.42 25.72 5.74
C TYR A 405 -1.69 26.16 4.30
N ASP A 406 -1.00 25.51 3.36
CA ASP A 406 -1.18 25.65 1.91
C ASP A 406 -1.09 24.26 1.30
N THR A 407 -2.10 23.90 0.50
CA THR A 407 -2.20 22.53 -0.04
C THR A 407 -1.01 22.19 -0.93
N SER A 408 -0.66 23.05 -1.88
CA SER A 408 0.46 22.81 -2.81
C SER A 408 1.79 22.62 -2.09
N ASN A 409 2.07 23.40 -1.04
CA ASN A 409 3.26 23.27 -0.20
C ASN A 409 3.29 21.92 0.55
N LEU A 410 2.16 21.48 1.11
CA LEU A 410 2.04 20.16 1.75
C LEU A 410 2.30 19.03 0.75
N LEU A 411 1.68 19.07 -0.43
CA LEU A 411 1.86 18.06 -1.48
C LEU A 411 3.31 18.01 -1.97
N ASN A 412 3.95 19.15 -2.26
CA ASN A 412 5.35 19.22 -2.67
C ASN A 412 6.28 18.54 -1.65
N ARG A 413 6.04 18.72 -0.34
CA ARG A 413 6.83 18.07 0.72
C ARG A 413 6.60 16.55 0.76
N VAL A 414 5.36 16.10 0.57
CA VAL A 414 5.03 14.68 0.49
C VAL A 414 5.69 14.03 -0.73
N GLU A 415 5.71 14.71 -1.88
CA GLU A 415 6.36 14.21 -3.09
C GLU A 415 7.88 14.06 -2.94
N LEU A 416 8.55 15.00 -2.26
CA LEU A 416 9.98 14.89 -1.98
C LEU A 416 10.30 13.62 -1.17
N GLU A 417 9.48 13.26 -0.18
CA GLU A 417 9.62 12.03 0.59
C GLU A 417 9.19 10.77 -0.18
N LEU A 418 8.16 10.85 -1.03
CA LEU A 418 7.77 9.76 -1.92
C LEU A 418 8.84 9.48 -2.99
N ASN A 419 9.49 10.49 -3.54
CA ASN A 419 10.57 10.34 -4.52
C ASN A 419 11.79 9.63 -3.94
N LYS A 420 12.07 9.78 -2.64
CA LYS A 420 13.13 9.02 -1.94
C LYS A 420 12.78 7.53 -1.77
N ARG A 421 11.50 7.19 -1.68
CA ARG A 421 11.00 5.83 -1.37
C ARG A 421 10.58 5.03 -2.60
N TYR A 422 10.04 5.74 -3.60
CA TYR A 422 9.54 5.23 -4.87
C TYR A 422 10.13 6.09 -6.00
N PRO A 423 11.46 6.02 -6.23
CA PRO A 423 12.11 6.79 -7.27
C PRO A 423 11.55 6.40 -8.64
N ILE A 424 11.20 7.40 -9.44
CA ILE A 424 10.83 7.22 -10.85
C ILE A 424 12.14 7.22 -11.62
N THR A 425 12.53 6.08 -12.19
CA THR A 425 13.87 5.87 -12.74
C THR A 425 13.98 6.19 -14.22
N SER A 426 12.90 6.00 -14.99
CA SER A 426 12.81 6.46 -16.37
C SER A 426 11.43 7.05 -16.68
N ILE A 427 11.32 7.77 -17.80
CA ILE A 427 10.02 8.23 -18.31
C ILE A 427 9.17 7.04 -18.80
N GLU A 428 9.79 5.89 -19.09
CA GLU A 428 9.08 4.65 -19.46
C GLU A 428 8.39 4.00 -18.25
N ASP A 429 8.74 4.38 -17.00
CA ASP A 429 7.95 4.06 -15.81
C ASP A 429 6.61 4.82 -15.77
N LEU A 430 6.46 5.87 -16.60
CA LEU A 430 5.35 6.84 -16.60
C LEU A 430 4.44 6.70 -17.83
N LEU A 431 4.05 5.47 -18.17
CA LEU A 431 3.23 5.20 -19.35
C LEU A 431 1.83 5.85 -19.21
N PRO A 432 1.40 6.70 -20.17
CA PRO A 432 0.05 7.28 -20.15
C PRO A 432 -1.06 6.24 -20.10
N SER A 433 -0.80 5.03 -20.63
CA SER A 433 -1.73 3.91 -20.58
C SER A 433 -2.10 3.50 -19.15
N ILE A 434 -1.21 3.62 -18.15
CA ILE A 434 -1.56 3.29 -16.75
C ILE A 434 -2.67 4.23 -16.25
N ILE A 435 -2.60 5.52 -16.59
CA ILE A 435 -3.63 6.52 -16.28
C ILE A 435 -4.92 6.15 -17.01
N VAL A 436 -4.83 5.77 -18.29
CA VAL A 436 -5.99 5.32 -19.09
C VAL A 436 -6.72 4.15 -18.42
N TYR A 437 -6.03 3.07 -18.06
CA TYR A 437 -6.62 1.93 -17.35
C TYR A 437 -7.22 2.34 -15.99
N SER A 438 -6.60 3.31 -15.30
CA SER A 438 -7.11 3.84 -14.04
C SER A 438 -8.34 4.73 -14.21
N VAL A 439 -8.46 5.47 -15.31
CA VAL A 439 -9.60 6.34 -15.61
C VAL A 439 -10.81 5.51 -16.05
N THR A 440 -10.62 4.55 -16.95
CA THR A 440 -11.71 3.70 -17.46
C THR A 440 -12.16 2.63 -16.45
N GLN A 441 -11.35 2.36 -15.41
CA GLN A 441 -11.59 1.29 -14.44
C GLN A 441 -11.83 -0.05 -15.15
N THR A 442 -10.95 -0.35 -16.12
CA THR A 442 -10.94 -1.59 -16.91
C THR A 442 -10.29 -2.70 -16.08
N VAL A 443 -10.89 -3.89 -16.13
CA VAL A 443 -10.35 -5.08 -15.46
C VAL A 443 -9.12 -5.58 -16.22
N ILE A 444 -8.05 -5.86 -15.49
CA ILE A 444 -6.75 -6.34 -15.97
C ILE A 444 -6.36 -7.63 -15.24
N ARG A 445 -5.29 -8.29 -15.64
CA ARG A 445 -4.58 -9.28 -14.81
C ARG A 445 -3.22 -8.69 -14.41
N PRO A 446 -2.64 -9.04 -13.25
CA PRO A 446 -1.34 -8.52 -12.83
C PRO A 446 -0.23 -8.73 -13.88
N GLN A 447 -0.24 -9.88 -14.57
CA GLN A 447 0.70 -10.21 -15.64
C GLN A 447 0.46 -9.48 -16.98
N ASP A 448 -0.67 -8.79 -17.15
CA ASP A 448 -0.92 -8.01 -18.36
C ASP A 448 0.03 -6.80 -18.39
N LYS A 449 0.38 -6.36 -19.60
CA LYS A 449 1.27 -5.22 -19.82
C LYS A 449 0.47 -3.99 -20.25
N PRO A 450 0.78 -2.79 -19.73
CA PRO A 450 0.22 -1.55 -20.25
C PRO A 450 0.73 -1.29 -21.66
N GLN A 451 -0.11 -1.53 -22.66
CA GLN A 451 0.25 -1.30 -24.06
C GLN A 451 0.58 0.19 -24.32
N MET A 452 1.55 0.44 -25.20
CA MET A 452 1.86 1.79 -25.67
C MET A 452 1.08 2.09 -26.95
N VAL A 453 0.26 3.15 -26.92
CA VAL A 453 -0.33 3.72 -28.14
C VAL A 453 0.61 4.78 -28.68
N THR A 454 1.24 4.48 -29.82
CA THR A 454 1.89 5.49 -30.65
C THR A 454 0.78 6.27 -31.37
N LEU A 455 0.49 7.49 -30.93
CA LEU A 455 -0.53 8.33 -31.58
C LEU A 455 -0.12 8.63 -33.03
N PRO A 456 -1.06 8.62 -34.00
CA PRO A 456 -0.73 8.74 -35.43
C PRO A 456 0.06 10.00 -35.83
N GLN A 457 0.01 11.06 -35.02
CA GLN A 457 0.71 12.33 -35.27
C GLN A 457 2.23 12.25 -35.02
N ASP A 458 2.73 11.32 -34.21
CA ASP A 458 4.16 11.12 -33.94
C ASP A 458 4.85 10.20 -34.98
N LYS A 459 4.35 10.16 -36.22
CA LYS A 459 4.94 9.39 -37.33
C LYS A 459 6.29 9.92 -37.85
N LEU A 460 6.84 10.97 -37.24
CA LEU A 460 8.20 11.46 -37.50
C LEU A 460 9.17 10.91 -36.46
N GLN A 461 9.90 9.87 -36.86
CA GLN A 461 11.03 9.24 -36.15
C GLN A 461 10.72 8.35 -34.92
N MET A 462 9.98 7.26 -35.15
CA MET A 462 10.47 5.96 -34.66
C MET A 462 10.66 4.99 -35.82
N VAL A 463 11.90 4.54 -36.00
CA VAL A 463 12.29 3.57 -37.02
C VAL A 463 11.52 2.27 -36.80
N ILE A 464 10.87 1.77 -37.86
CA ILE A 464 10.22 0.47 -37.87
C ILE A 464 11.26 -0.59 -37.49
N ARG A 465 11.13 -1.16 -36.29
CA ARG A 465 11.83 -2.39 -35.91
C ARG A 465 10.88 -3.57 -36.12
N PRO A 466 11.34 -4.70 -36.70
CA PRO A 466 10.49 -5.88 -36.87
C PRO A 466 9.92 -6.40 -35.56
N GLN A 467 8.69 -6.93 -35.61
CA GLN A 467 7.91 -7.38 -34.45
C GLN A 467 8.53 -8.58 -33.71
N ASP A 468 9.56 -9.23 -34.27
CA ASP A 468 10.18 -10.46 -33.76
C ASP A 468 11.30 -10.24 -32.72
N THR A 469 11.54 -8.99 -32.29
CA THR A 469 12.42 -8.72 -31.14
C THR A 469 11.59 -8.32 -29.91
N PRO A 470 11.49 -9.17 -28.87
CA PRO A 470 10.75 -8.81 -27.66
C PRO A 470 11.40 -7.58 -27.01
N GLN A 471 10.62 -6.51 -26.80
CA GLN A 471 11.12 -5.31 -26.14
C GLN A 471 11.61 -5.66 -24.72
N PRO A 472 12.90 -5.44 -24.38
CA PRO A 472 13.47 -5.97 -23.13
C PRO A 472 12.97 -5.30 -21.83
N TYR A 473 12.05 -4.33 -21.91
CA TYR A 473 11.77 -3.38 -20.83
C TYR A 473 10.29 -3.15 -20.49
N GLU A 474 9.34 -3.77 -21.19
CA GLU A 474 7.92 -3.61 -20.86
C GLU A 474 7.52 -4.39 -19.59
N ARG A 475 7.35 -3.67 -18.48
CA ARG A 475 6.93 -4.16 -17.17
C ARG A 475 5.43 -4.49 -17.14
N SER A 476 5.03 -5.51 -16.40
CA SER A 476 3.61 -5.84 -16.16
C SER A 476 2.95 -4.91 -15.13
N PHE A 477 1.62 -4.92 -15.03
CA PHE A 477 0.92 -4.18 -13.97
C PHE A 477 1.32 -4.63 -12.56
N GLY A 478 1.60 -5.93 -12.38
CA GLY A 478 2.11 -6.50 -11.13
C GLY A 478 3.51 -5.96 -10.78
N ASP A 479 4.41 -5.89 -11.77
CA ASP A 479 5.73 -5.27 -11.60
C ASP A 479 5.59 -3.80 -11.18
N LEU A 480 4.77 -3.03 -11.89
CA LEU A 480 4.49 -1.61 -11.60
C LEU A 480 3.87 -1.41 -10.19
N GLN A 481 2.98 -2.31 -9.76
CA GLN A 481 2.51 -2.32 -8.38
C GLN A 481 3.67 -2.57 -7.41
N SER A 482 4.57 -3.51 -7.70
CA SER A 482 5.68 -3.87 -6.81
C SER A 482 6.70 -2.74 -6.62
N PHE A 483 6.88 -1.88 -7.63
CA PHE A 483 7.66 -0.65 -7.53
C PHE A 483 6.93 0.49 -6.79
N GLY A 484 5.65 0.31 -6.45
CA GLY A 484 4.84 1.32 -5.75
C GLY A 484 4.35 2.44 -6.67
N PHE A 485 4.25 2.18 -7.97
CA PHE A 485 3.76 3.16 -8.95
C PHE A 485 2.23 3.19 -9.02
N LEU A 486 1.57 2.04 -8.88
CA LEU A 486 0.11 1.90 -8.87
C LEU A 486 -0.35 0.92 -7.79
N THR A 487 -1.65 0.80 -7.58
CA THR A 487 -2.24 -0.37 -6.92
C THR A 487 -3.32 -0.99 -7.80
N ILE A 488 -3.40 -2.31 -7.77
CA ILE A 488 -4.48 -3.11 -8.33
C ILE A 488 -5.47 -3.38 -7.18
N THR A 489 -6.75 -3.17 -7.44
CA THR A 489 -7.83 -3.41 -6.47
C THR A 489 -8.22 -4.90 -6.41
N SER A 490 -9.04 -5.30 -5.42
CA SER A 490 -9.50 -6.68 -5.26
C SER A 490 -10.33 -7.21 -6.44
N ASP A 491 -10.98 -6.31 -7.18
CA ASP A 491 -11.71 -6.56 -8.41
C ASP A 491 -10.86 -6.31 -9.67
N ASN A 492 -9.53 -6.38 -9.53
CA ASN A 492 -8.56 -6.38 -10.61
C ASN A 492 -8.57 -5.12 -11.51
N LYS A 493 -8.79 -3.93 -10.94
CA LYS A 493 -8.72 -2.63 -11.64
C LYS A 493 -7.51 -1.82 -11.20
N VAL A 494 -7.01 -0.95 -12.08
CA VAL A 494 -5.89 -0.05 -11.76
C VAL A 494 -6.37 1.17 -10.97
N PHE A 495 -5.68 1.50 -9.89
CA PHE A 495 -5.88 2.71 -9.12
C PHE A 495 -4.57 3.48 -8.91
N LEU A 496 -4.66 4.80 -9.08
CA LEU A 496 -3.58 5.77 -8.93
C LEU A 496 -4.10 6.95 -8.07
N PRO A 497 -3.68 7.11 -6.80
CA PRO A 497 -4.05 8.30 -6.04
C PRO A 497 -3.52 9.58 -6.69
N LEU A 498 -4.18 10.72 -6.44
CA LEU A 498 -3.84 11.99 -7.08
C LEU A 498 -2.39 12.43 -6.85
N ILE A 499 -1.80 12.13 -5.69
CA ILE A 499 -0.39 12.43 -5.41
C ILE A 499 0.57 11.72 -6.38
N PHE A 500 0.20 10.57 -6.95
CA PHE A 500 1.00 9.89 -7.98
C PHE A 500 0.76 10.51 -9.37
N LEU A 501 -0.49 10.82 -9.71
CA LEU A 501 -0.80 11.54 -10.96
C LEU A 501 -0.14 12.92 -11.03
N ARG A 502 -0.09 13.62 -9.90
CA ARG A 502 0.55 14.92 -9.77
C ARG A 502 2.02 14.82 -10.16
N ARG A 503 2.76 13.91 -9.51
CA ARG A 503 4.14 13.55 -9.89
C ARG A 503 4.27 13.21 -11.38
N TYR A 504 3.33 12.43 -11.93
CA TYR A 504 3.38 11.99 -13.34
C TYR A 504 3.22 13.17 -14.32
N THR A 505 2.24 14.05 -14.09
CA THR A 505 2.01 15.21 -14.97
C THR A 505 3.14 16.24 -14.90
N TYR A 506 3.74 16.46 -13.72
CA TYR A 506 4.92 17.35 -13.62
C TYR A 506 6.14 16.83 -14.39
N LEU A 507 6.31 15.51 -14.51
CA LEU A 507 7.44 14.89 -15.19
C LEU A 507 7.22 14.69 -16.70
N ASN A 508 5.97 14.60 -17.16
CA ASN A 508 5.65 14.39 -18.57
C ASN A 508 4.40 15.19 -18.98
N ASN A 509 4.59 16.28 -19.72
CA ASN A 509 3.52 17.14 -20.24
C ASN A 509 3.37 17.04 -21.77
N LYS A 510 3.82 15.94 -22.40
CA LYS A 510 3.79 15.83 -23.87
C LYS A 510 2.39 15.51 -24.43
N SER A 511 1.65 14.58 -23.82
CA SER A 511 0.33 14.17 -24.32
C SER A 511 -0.81 15.13 -23.91
N SER A 512 -1.87 15.17 -24.72
CA SER A 512 -3.11 15.93 -24.42
C SER A 512 -3.78 15.47 -23.12
N LEU A 513 -3.80 14.15 -22.88
CA LEU A 513 -4.31 13.55 -21.63
C LEU A 513 -3.57 14.06 -20.39
N LEU A 514 -2.23 14.09 -20.43
CA LEU A 514 -1.42 14.53 -19.29
C LEU A 514 -1.58 16.04 -19.06
N LYS A 515 -1.69 16.85 -20.13
CA LYS A 515 -1.99 18.29 -20.03
C LYS A 515 -3.36 18.57 -19.39
N SER A 516 -4.41 17.87 -19.82
CA SER A 516 -5.76 17.97 -19.23
C SER A 516 -5.76 17.58 -17.76
N LEU A 517 -5.08 16.48 -17.43
CA LEU A 517 -4.95 16.00 -16.06
C LEU A 517 -4.13 16.96 -15.17
N HIS A 518 -3.07 17.57 -15.72
CA HIS A 518 -2.26 18.55 -15.02
C HIS A 518 -3.09 19.75 -14.58
N TYR A 519 -3.88 20.32 -15.49
CA TYR A 519 -4.74 21.46 -15.21
C TYR A 519 -5.83 21.09 -14.19
N LEU A 520 -6.47 19.93 -14.34
CA LEU A 520 -7.46 19.43 -13.37
C LEU A 520 -6.85 19.29 -11.96
N ILE A 521 -5.63 18.76 -11.85
CA ILE A 521 -4.89 18.67 -10.58
C ILE A 521 -4.62 20.06 -9.99
N GLN A 522 -4.21 21.05 -10.79
CA GLN A 522 -4.03 22.43 -10.33
C GLN A 522 -5.32 23.08 -9.81
N LEU A 523 -6.48 22.77 -10.41
CA LEU A 523 -7.78 23.22 -9.89
C LEU A 523 -8.09 22.60 -8.53
N LEU A 524 -7.78 21.32 -8.35
CA LEU A 524 -8.00 20.59 -7.10
C LEU A 524 -7.08 20.99 -5.95
N GLU A 525 -5.92 21.57 -6.24
CA GLU A 525 -5.01 22.13 -5.21
C GLU A 525 -5.54 23.44 -4.61
N LYS A 526 -6.40 24.16 -5.32
CA LYS A 526 -6.90 25.50 -4.95
C LYS A 526 -8.25 25.44 -4.22
N LYS A 527 -8.67 26.59 -3.69
CA LYS A 527 -10.07 26.82 -3.30
C LYS A 527 -10.88 27.10 -4.57
N SER A 528 -11.85 26.25 -4.86
CA SER A 528 -12.61 26.31 -6.11
C SER A 528 -13.79 27.27 -6.01
N SER A 529 -13.83 28.23 -6.91
CA SER A 529 -15.04 28.96 -7.32
C SER A 529 -15.99 28.05 -8.13
N TRP A 530 -17.20 28.53 -8.41
CA TRP A 530 -18.16 27.79 -9.24
C TRP A 530 -17.68 27.63 -10.70
N GLU A 531 -17.02 28.65 -11.26
CA GLU A 531 -16.38 28.58 -12.57
C GLU A 531 -15.23 27.54 -12.61
N GLU A 532 -14.42 27.45 -11.56
CA GLU A 532 -13.38 26.42 -11.45
C GLU A 532 -13.96 25.00 -11.33
N TRP A 533 -15.16 24.85 -10.78
CA TRP A 533 -15.87 23.57 -10.77
C TRP A 533 -16.43 23.17 -12.14
N GLU A 534 -16.96 24.12 -12.91
CA GLU A 534 -17.41 23.88 -14.29
C GLU A 534 -16.22 23.45 -15.16
N ASN A 535 -15.09 24.16 -15.06
CA ASN A 535 -13.82 23.77 -15.68
C ASN A 535 -13.36 22.37 -15.23
N PHE A 536 -13.43 22.05 -13.93
CA PHE A 536 -13.09 20.73 -13.41
C PHE A 536 -13.92 19.61 -14.06
N ASN A 537 -15.24 19.78 -14.20
CA ASN A 537 -16.09 18.77 -14.85
C ASN A 537 -15.78 18.64 -16.35
N CYS A 538 -15.49 19.75 -17.04
CA CYS A 538 -15.08 19.74 -18.45
C CYS A 538 -13.80 18.92 -18.66
N HIS A 539 -12.74 19.22 -17.90
CA HIS A 539 -11.49 18.47 -18.00
C HIS A 539 -11.65 17.00 -17.59
N LEU A 540 -12.54 16.69 -16.64
CA LEU A 540 -12.82 15.32 -16.21
C LEU A 540 -13.46 14.47 -17.31
N GLU A 541 -14.46 15.00 -18.02
CA GLU A 541 -15.08 14.28 -19.15
C GLU A 541 -14.12 14.18 -20.34
N ILE A 542 -13.31 15.21 -20.64
CA ILE A 542 -12.24 15.13 -21.64
C ILE A 542 -11.25 14.00 -21.30
N ILE A 543 -10.81 13.90 -20.05
CA ILE A 543 -9.87 12.86 -19.58
C ILE A 543 -10.49 11.46 -19.71
N LYS A 544 -11.76 11.27 -19.32
CA LYS A 544 -12.49 10.01 -19.54
C LYS A 544 -12.52 9.66 -21.03
N HIS A 545 -12.93 10.60 -21.87
CA HIS A 545 -13.10 10.40 -23.30
C HIS A 545 -11.80 10.02 -24.00
N GLN A 546 -10.73 10.78 -23.77
CA GLN A 546 -9.37 10.49 -24.26
C GLN A 546 -8.86 9.12 -23.77
N SER A 547 -9.27 8.69 -22.57
CA SER A 547 -8.87 7.40 -22.00
C SER A 547 -9.61 6.23 -22.66
N TYR A 548 -10.93 6.27 -22.77
CA TYR A 548 -11.70 5.24 -23.50
C TYR A 548 -11.26 5.15 -24.97
N HIS A 549 -10.95 6.28 -25.61
CA HIS A 549 -10.38 6.30 -26.95
C HIS A 549 -9.03 5.58 -27.02
N SER A 550 -8.11 5.89 -26.11
CA SER A 550 -6.79 5.25 -26.05
C SER A 550 -6.92 3.73 -25.90
N LEU A 551 -7.86 3.23 -25.09
CA LEU A 551 -8.13 1.78 -25.04
C LEU A 551 -8.79 1.21 -26.30
N SER A 552 -9.58 2.00 -27.04
CA SER A 552 -10.22 1.52 -28.28
C SER A 552 -9.19 1.31 -29.39
N LEU A 553 -8.15 2.17 -29.43
CA LEU A 553 -6.99 2.03 -30.31
C LEU A 553 -6.13 0.81 -29.90
N MET A 554 -5.93 0.58 -28.59
CA MET A 554 -5.20 -0.58 -28.07
C MET A 554 -5.85 -1.93 -28.45
N ASN A 555 -7.18 -1.98 -28.48
CA ASN A 555 -7.94 -3.23 -28.66
C ASN A 555 -8.46 -3.47 -30.09
N GLU A 556 -7.91 -2.77 -31.09
CA GLU A 556 -8.08 -2.95 -32.56
C GLU A 556 -9.48 -3.37 -33.07
N SER A 557 -10.57 -2.96 -32.43
CA SER A 557 -11.97 -3.14 -32.91
C SER A 557 -13.02 -2.77 -31.87
N LYS A 558 -12.68 -2.81 -30.57
CA LYS A 558 -13.68 -2.60 -29.51
C LYS A 558 -14.08 -1.13 -29.38
N SER A 559 -15.18 -0.74 -30.03
CA SER A 559 -15.90 0.48 -29.69
C SER A 559 -16.53 0.33 -28.29
N TYR A 560 -16.44 1.38 -27.47
CA TYR A 560 -17.01 1.36 -26.13
C TYR A 560 -18.47 1.77 -26.18
N SER A 561 -19.29 0.95 -25.51
CA SER A 561 -20.70 1.22 -25.32
C SER A 561 -20.92 2.39 -24.36
N LEU A 562 -21.98 3.18 -24.57
CA LEU A 562 -22.36 4.23 -23.63
C LEU A 562 -22.67 3.65 -22.24
N ARG A 563 -23.16 2.40 -22.15
CA ARG A 563 -23.28 1.69 -20.86
C ARG A 563 -21.93 1.50 -20.17
N GLU A 564 -20.86 1.11 -20.88
CA GLU A 564 -19.52 0.96 -20.29
C GLU A 564 -18.91 2.31 -19.87
N TYR A 565 -19.21 3.39 -20.61
CA TYR A 565 -18.76 4.75 -20.31
C TYR A 565 -19.51 5.35 -19.10
N TYR A 566 -20.83 5.19 -19.08
CA TYR A 566 -21.74 5.73 -18.05
C TYR A 566 -22.16 4.68 -17.00
N LYS A 567 -21.35 3.62 -16.80
CA LYS A 567 -21.65 2.46 -15.92
C LYS A 567 -22.01 2.77 -14.46
N SER A 568 -21.78 4.01 -14.02
CA SER A 568 -22.01 4.53 -12.68
C SER A 568 -23.09 5.60 -12.59
N ALA A 569 -23.76 5.90 -13.70
CA ALA A 569 -24.95 6.73 -13.68
C ALA A 569 -26.06 6.00 -12.91
N LEU A 570 -26.70 6.70 -11.97
CA LEU A 570 -27.91 6.22 -11.27
C LEU A 570 -29.01 5.88 -12.29
N PHE A 571 -29.09 6.66 -13.36
CA PHE A 571 -29.96 6.39 -14.49
C PHE A 571 -29.22 6.62 -15.81
N PHE A 572 -29.32 5.63 -16.70
CA PHE A 572 -28.86 5.69 -18.09
C PHE A 572 -29.94 5.02 -18.99
N PRO A 573 -30.36 5.61 -20.13
CA PRO A 573 -31.44 5.05 -20.95
C PRO A 573 -31.08 3.69 -21.59
N PRO A 574 -31.80 2.59 -21.28
CA PRO A 574 -31.42 1.26 -21.78
C PRO A 574 -31.35 1.13 -23.30
N ILE A 575 -32.16 1.89 -24.04
CA ILE A 575 -32.20 1.92 -25.52
C ILE A 575 -30.90 2.42 -26.17
N LEU A 576 -30.05 3.10 -25.40
CA LEU A 576 -28.77 3.66 -25.86
C LEU A 576 -27.59 2.92 -25.22
N ALA A 577 -27.85 1.85 -24.47
CA ALA A 577 -26.84 1.16 -23.70
C ALA A 577 -25.76 0.54 -24.58
N ASP A 578 -26.19 -0.01 -25.71
CA ASP A 578 -25.36 -0.72 -26.67
C ASP A 578 -24.90 0.18 -27.83
N SER A 579 -25.31 1.45 -27.85
CA SER A 579 -24.75 2.48 -28.75
C SER A 579 -23.31 2.78 -28.38
N THR A 580 -22.45 2.95 -29.37
CA THR A 580 -21.00 3.03 -29.19
C THR A 580 -20.40 4.32 -29.77
N PHE A 581 -19.28 4.77 -29.20
CA PHE A 581 -18.51 5.87 -29.79
C PHE A 581 -17.92 5.46 -31.14
N SER A 582 -18.03 6.36 -32.13
CA SER A 582 -17.55 6.12 -33.50
C SER A 582 -16.03 6.05 -33.54
N THR A 583 -15.49 4.88 -33.88
CA THR A 583 -14.05 4.66 -34.11
C THR A 583 -13.53 5.30 -35.40
N LYS A 584 -14.40 5.82 -36.26
CA LYS A 584 -14.06 6.33 -37.60
C LYS A 584 -13.50 7.76 -37.62
N VAL A 585 -13.41 8.43 -36.48
CA VAL A 585 -13.08 9.87 -36.44
C VAL A 585 -12.01 10.13 -35.40
N ASP A 586 -10.88 10.70 -35.81
CA ASP A 586 -9.73 11.04 -34.95
C ASP A 586 -10.05 12.07 -33.85
N THR A 587 -11.28 12.59 -33.83
CA THR A 587 -11.78 13.66 -32.97
C THR A 587 -11.77 13.31 -31.48
N LEU A 588 -11.79 12.03 -31.13
CA LEU A 588 -11.57 11.57 -29.75
C LEU A 588 -10.14 11.89 -29.24
N SER A 589 -9.16 12.07 -30.14
CA SER A 589 -7.79 12.52 -29.79
C SER A 589 -7.60 14.03 -29.83
N ILE A 590 -8.49 14.74 -30.55
CA ILE A 590 -8.39 16.18 -30.87
C ILE A 590 -9.22 17.05 -29.90
N CYS A 591 -9.74 16.47 -28.80
CA CYS A 591 -10.25 17.22 -27.65
C CYS A 591 -9.13 18.06 -27.01
N SER A 592 -8.87 19.19 -27.66
CA SER A 592 -7.98 20.26 -27.25
C SER A 592 -8.72 21.11 -26.20
N PHE A 593 -7.93 21.88 -25.44
CA PHE A 593 -8.43 22.75 -24.38
C PHE A 593 -9.66 23.55 -24.86
N PRO A 594 -10.66 23.82 -23.98
CA PRO A 594 -11.73 24.76 -24.32
C PRO A 594 -11.10 26.09 -24.74
N THR A 595 -11.13 26.38 -26.04
CA THR A 595 -10.22 27.34 -26.68
C THR A 595 -10.59 28.79 -26.37
N SER A 596 -11.85 29.04 -26.05
CA SER A 596 -12.38 30.30 -25.55
C SER A 596 -13.81 30.10 -25.02
N ARG A 597 -14.31 31.07 -24.26
CA ARG A 597 -15.76 31.19 -24.03
C ARG A 597 -16.42 31.55 -25.37
N CYS A 598 -17.38 30.78 -25.86
CA CYS A 598 -18.13 31.19 -27.05
C CYS A 598 -19.00 32.41 -26.69
N PRO A 599 -18.97 33.50 -27.50
CA PRO A 599 -19.87 34.64 -27.30
C PRO A 599 -21.35 34.23 -27.34
N GLU A 600 -22.24 35.01 -26.71
CA GLU A 600 -23.68 34.70 -26.62
C GLU A 600 -24.33 34.39 -27.99
N ASN A 601 -23.85 35.04 -29.05
CA ASN A 601 -24.36 34.92 -30.42
C ASN A 601 -23.63 33.84 -31.27
N CYS A 602 -22.93 32.91 -30.62
CA CYS A 602 -22.19 31.81 -31.26
C CYS A 602 -23.13 30.76 -31.88
N ASP A 603 -23.04 30.59 -33.21
CA ASP A 603 -23.60 29.46 -33.94
C ASP A 603 -22.75 28.21 -33.66
N ILE A 604 -23.36 27.27 -32.94
CA ILE A 604 -22.69 26.07 -32.43
C ILE A 604 -22.29 25.15 -33.59
N ASP A 605 -23.14 24.98 -34.61
CA ASP A 605 -22.89 24.04 -35.70
C ASP A 605 -21.84 24.56 -36.70
N GLN A 606 -21.60 25.88 -36.72
CA GLN A 606 -20.53 26.49 -37.53
C GLN A 606 -19.16 26.54 -36.82
N GLN A 607 -19.13 26.52 -35.48
CA GLN A 607 -17.89 26.71 -34.71
C GLN A 607 -17.42 25.44 -33.96
N CYS A 608 -18.33 24.55 -33.56
CA CYS A 608 -17.96 23.25 -32.97
C CYS A 608 -17.62 22.23 -34.07
N GLN A 609 -16.36 22.17 -34.48
CA GLN A 609 -15.88 20.98 -35.20
C GLN A 609 -16.02 19.73 -34.32
N ASP A 610 -16.27 18.55 -34.91
CA ASP A 610 -16.35 17.27 -34.20
C ASP A 610 -15.16 17.14 -33.21
N GLY A 611 -15.40 16.70 -31.96
CA GLY A 611 -14.36 16.57 -30.93
C GLY A 611 -13.95 17.85 -30.20
N THR A 612 -14.52 19.02 -30.53
CA THR A 612 -14.28 20.26 -29.78
C THR A 612 -15.07 20.27 -28.46
N ALA A 613 -14.46 20.81 -27.40
CA ALA A 613 -15.15 21.19 -26.16
C ALA A 613 -15.21 22.73 -26.07
N ILE A 614 -16.40 23.27 -25.78
CA ILE A 614 -16.64 24.72 -25.69
C ILE A 614 -17.36 25.05 -24.39
N ILE A 615 -17.08 26.22 -23.84
CA ILE A 615 -17.83 26.82 -22.74
C ILE A 615 -18.64 27.97 -23.34
N LYS A 616 -19.97 27.91 -23.32
CA LYS A 616 -20.86 28.95 -23.86
C LYS A 616 -21.60 29.61 -22.70
N ASN A 617 -21.84 30.92 -22.79
CA ASN A 617 -22.84 31.56 -21.94
C ASN A 617 -24.10 31.78 -22.78
N ASP A 618 -25.25 31.26 -22.34
CA ASP A 618 -26.53 31.76 -22.84
C ASP A 618 -26.76 33.21 -22.35
N LYS A 619 -27.71 33.91 -22.96
CA LYS A 619 -27.93 35.34 -22.70
C LYS A 619 -28.57 35.55 -21.33
N GLY A 620 -27.74 35.90 -20.35
CA GLY A 620 -28.12 35.82 -18.93
C GLY A 620 -28.02 34.39 -18.36
N GLY A 621 -27.08 33.60 -18.86
CA GLY A 621 -26.63 32.35 -18.25
C GLY A 621 -25.28 32.52 -17.56
N LEU A 622 -25.09 31.83 -16.44
CA LEU A 622 -23.78 31.54 -15.87
C LEU A 622 -23.36 30.14 -16.36
N VAL A 623 -22.69 30.13 -17.51
CA VAL A 623 -21.84 29.04 -18.02
C VAL A 623 -22.54 27.69 -18.31
N ASP A 624 -22.66 27.39 -19.61
CA ASP A 624 -23.00 26.08 -20.15
C ASP A 624 -21.74 25.39 -20.71
N MET A 625 -21.47 24.15 -20.30
CA MET A 625 -20.45 23.31 -20.92
C MET A 625 -21.04 22.60 -22.15
N PHE A 626 -20.31 22.57 -23.26
CA PHE A 626 -20.64 21.84 -24.49
C PHE A 626 -19.49 20.92 -24.89
N TYR A 627 -19.77 19.65 -25.13
CA TYR A 627 -18.84 18.72 -25.74
C TYR A 627 -19.53 17.93 -26.86
N ASN A 628 -18.91 17.87 -28.05
CA ASN A 628 -19.43 17.14 -29.22
C ASN A 628 -18.63 15.85 -29.43
N ALA A 629 -19.32 14.69 -29.40
CA ALA A 629 -18.78 13.41 -29.83
C ALA A 629 -19.66 12.72 -30.87
N LYS A 630 -19.04 11.92 -31.74
CA LYS A 630 -19.75 11.11 -32.73
C LYS A 630 -19.98 9.69 -32.21
N LEU A 631 -21.22 9.24 -32.26
CA LEU A 631 -21.65 7.87 -32.00
C LEU A 631 -21.95 7.13 -33.31
N ASP A 632 -22.08 5.82 -33.23
CA ASP A 632 -22.62 4.98 -34.31
C ASP A 632 -24.05 5.39 -34.75
N ILE A 633 -24.86 5.90 -33.83
CA ILE A 633 -26.20 6.43 -34.06
C ILE A 633 -26.27 7.90 -34.54
N GLY A 634 -25.13 8.60 -34.64
CA GLY A 634 -25.06 10.02 -35.05
C GLY A 634 -24.27 10.91 -34.08
N THR A 635 -24.35 12.22 -34.26
CA THR A 635 -23.65 13.20 -33.40
C THR A 635 -24.38 13.38 -32.07
N ALA A 636 -23.65 13.35 -30.96
CA ALA A 636 -24.14 13.53 -29.61
C ALA A 636 -23.47 14.73 -28.92
N TYR A 637 -24.30 15.58 -28.31
CA TYR A 637 -23.85 16.75 -27.55
C TYR A 637 -24.03 16.44 -26.06
N PHE A 638 -22.97 16.67 -25.29
CA PHE A 638 -22.90 16.46 -23.85
C PHE A 638 -22.85 17.82 -23.16
N LEU A 639 -23.76 18.08 -22.22
CA LEU A 639 -23.88 19.38 -21.57
C LEU A 639 -23.46 19.37 -20.08
N GLY A 640 -23.17 20.56 -19.57
CA GLY A 640 -22.88 20.84 -18.17
C GLY A 640 -24.12 21.23 -17.35
N ASN A 641 -23.88 21.80 -16.17
CA ASN A 641 -24.96 22.29 -15.31
C ASN A 641 -25.42 23.67 -15.80
N VAL A 642 -26.72 23.88 -16.00
CA VAL A 642 -27.27 25.16 -16.48
C VAL A 642 -27.68 26.04 -15.30
N LYS A 643 -27.25 27.30 -15.30
CA LYS A 643 -27.58 28.29 -14.25
C LYS A 643 -28.01 29.63 -14.86
N TYR A 644 -29.18 30.12 -14.49
CA TYR A 644 -29.75 31.36 -15.02
C TYR A 644 -29.39 32.58 -14.13
N THR A 645 -29.35 33.78 -14.73
CA THR A 645 -29.00 35.05 -14.01
C THR A 645 -29.99 35.48 -12.94
N ASP A 646 -31.18 34.90 -12.87
CA ASP A 646 -32.14 35.13 -11.79
C ASP A 646 -31.74 34.43 -10.47
N GLY A 647 -30.59 33.75 -10.45
CA GLY A 647 -30.13 32.93 -9.33
C GLY A 647 -30.81 31.57 -9.25
N SER A 648 -31.70 31.23 -10.19
CA SER A 648 -32.22 29.88 -10.32
C SER A 648 -31.19 29.00 -11.01
N THR A 649 -30.72 27.98 -10.30
CA THR A 649 -30.14 26.82 -10.95
C THR A 649 -31.25 26.00 -11.59
N ALA A 650 -31.00 25.48 -12.80
CA ALA A 650 -31.81 24.40 -13.36
C ALA A 650 -31.46 23.03 -12.75
N THR A 651 -30.80 23.00 -11.57
CA THR A 651 -30.78 21.81 -10.73
C THR A 651 -32.15 21.65 -10.06
N LEU A 652 -32.66 20.41 -10.09
CA LEU A 652 -33.82 20.01 -9.29
C LEU A 652 -33.58 20.41 -7.83
N LYS A 653 -34.37 21.37 -7.32
CA LYS A 653 -34.18 21.99 -5.99
C LYS A 653 -34.40 20.97 -4.87
N THR A 654 -33.33 20.28 -4.47
CA THR A 654 -32.96 19.61 -3.19
C THR A 654 -34.00 18.96 -2.26
N LYS A 655 -35.27 19.36 -2.23
CA LYS A 655 -36.37 18.69 -1.53
C LYS A 655 -37.25 17.91 -2.50
N ASP A 656 -37.07 16.59 -2.53
CA ASP A 656 -38.11 15.54 -2.67
C ASP A 656 -37.52 14.28 -3.27
N LEU A 657 -37.42 13.15 -2.53
CA LEU A 657 -36.43 12.10 -2.83
C LEU A 657 -36.94 10.59 -2.72
N ASP A 658 -37.16 9.83 -3.84
CA ASP A 658 -37.45 8.36 -4.04
C ASP A 658 -36.77 7.74 -5.34
N LEU A 659 -36.66 6.41 -5.49
CA LEU A 659 -36.07 5.74 -6.68
C LEU A 659 -37.06 5.10 -7.69
N THR A 660 -38.23 4.61 -7.29
CA THR A 660 -39.09 3.79 -8.20
C THR A 660 -39.65 4.61 -9.37
N ASN A 661 -39.73 5.93 -9.22
CA ASN A 661 -40.29 6.83 -10.24
C ASN A 661 -39.37 7.08 -11.45
N TYR A 662 -38.05 6.80 -11.38
CA TYR A 662 -37.14 6.96 -12.53
C TYR A 662 -37.46 6.00 -13.67
N GLY A 663 -37.77 4.72 -13.36
CA GLY A 663 -38.18 3.75 -14.38
C GLY A 663 -39.40 4.22 -15.15
N ILE A 664 -40.44 4.68 -14.43
CA ILE A 664 -41.70 5.15 -15.01
C ILE A 664 -41.50 6.44 -15.83
N ALA A 665 -40.76 7.42 -15.32
CA ALA A 665 -40.48 8.65 -16.06
C ALA A 665 -39.73 8.37 -17.37
N SER A 666 -38.75 7.47 -17.34
CA SER A 666 -37.94 7.09 -18.49
C SER A 666 -38.68 6.20 -19.48
N GLU A 667 -39.49 5.24 -19.02
CA GLU A 667 -40.45 4.52 -19.86
C GLU A 667 -41.39 5.49 -20.57
N HIS A 668 -41.87 6.53 -19.87
CA HIS A 668 -42.78 7.51 -20.45
C HIS A 668 -42.10 8.45 -21.46
N ILE A 669 -40.82 8.79 -21.26
CA ILE A 669 -39.98 9.48 -22.25
C ILE A 669 -39.80 8.59 -23.49
N VAL A 670 -39.35 7.34 -23.32
CA VAL A 670 -39.15 6.38 -24.41
C VAL A 670 -40.45 6.15 -25.19
N LYS A 671 -41.56 5.88 -24.51
CA LYS A 671 -42.88 5.63 -25.12
C LYS A 671 -43.43 6.84 -25.88
N LYS A 672 -43.01 8.07 -25.53
CA LYS A 672 -43.33 9.30 -26.27
C LYS A 672 -42.37 9.58 -27.43
N THR A 673 -41.08 9.25 -27.33
CA THR A 673 -40.11 9.44 -28.43
C THR A 673 -40.18 8.35 -29.50
N SER A 674 -40.53 7.11 -29.14
CA SER A 674 -40.70 5.99 -30.09
C SER A 674 -41.72 6.28 -31.19
N ASN A 675 -42.82 6.99 -30.86
CA ASN A 675 -43.94 7.19 -31.78
C ASN A 675 -43.73 8.32 -32.83
N LYS A 676 -42.55 8.94 -32.91
CA LYS A 676 -42.27 10.04 -33.87
C LYS A 676 -40.91 9.99 -34.58
N GLN A 677 -40.21 8.86 -34.57
CA GLN A 677 -38.95 8.63 -35.32
C GLN A 677 -37.83 9.70 -35.16
N GLN A 678 -37.81 10.45 -34.05
CA GLN A 678 -36.70 11.35 -33.71
C GLN A 678 -36.49 11.38 -32.19
N ILE A 679 -35.55 10.56 -31.71
CA ILE A 679 -35.08 10.59 -30.31
C ILE A 679 -34.05 11.72 -30.18
N LYS A 680 -34.22 12.60 -29.18
CA LYS A 680 -33.39 13.82 -29.02
C LYS A 680 -32.89 14.09 -27.60
N PHE A 681 -33.17 13.21 -26.65
CA PHE A 681 -32.79 13.41 -25.24
C PHE A 681 -32.26 12.13 -24.62
N ILE A 682 -31.15 12.26 -23.88
CA ILE A 682 -30.49 11.18 -23.17
C ILE A 682 -30.27 11.68 -21.73
N PRO A 683 -31.27 11.61 -20.85
CA PRO A 683 -31.04 11.97 -19.45
C PRO A 683 -30.09 10.95 -18.83
N ILE A 684 -28.90 11.40 -18.42
CA ILE A 684 -27.93 10.61 -17.66
C ILE A 684 -27.88 11.24 -16.27
N VAL A 685 -28.43 10.55 -15.28
CA VAL A 685 -28.52 11.07 -13.91
C VAL A 685 -27.44 10.43 -13.06
N TYR A 686 -26.64 11.27 -12.42
CA TYR A 686 -25.78 10.91 -11.30
C TYR A 686 -26.35 11.57 -10.05
N SER A 687 -26.64 10.79 -9.02
CA SER A 687 -27.27 11.30 -7.80
C SER A 687 -26.61 10.74 -6.55
N ASN A 688 -26.45 11.61 -5.57
CA ASN A 688 -26.08 11.26 -4.21
C ASN A 688 -27.32 11.08 -3.30
N HIS A 689 -28.54 11.31 -3.83
CA HIS A 689 -29.85 11.24 -3.17
C HIS A 689 -30.96 10.74 -4.17
N PHE A 690 -32.26 11.07 -4.03
CA PHE A 690 -33.37 10.40 -4.77
C PHE A 690 -34.38 11.44 -5.41
N VAL A 691 -35.58 11.08 -5.96
CA VAL A 691 -36.71 11.98 -6.43
C VAL A 691 -38.19 11.57 -6.01
N THR A 692 -38.98 12.39 -5.25
CA THR A 692 -40.41 12.13 -4.85
C THR A 692 -41.49 13.02 -5.55
N ALA A 693 -42.50 13.55 -4.82
CA ALA A 693 -43.88 13.73 -5.29
C ALA A 693 -44.31 15.16 -5.69
N LEU A 694 -43.84 16.23 -5.03
CA LEU A 694 -44.08 17.59 -5.53
C LEU A 694 -43.19 17.85 -6.75
N MET A 695 -41.93 17.38 -6.69
CA MET A 695 -41.03 17.32 -7.86
C MET A 695 -41.64 16.60 -9.07
N LYS A 696 -42.31 15.46 -8.87
CA LYS A 696 -42.98 14.68 -9.93
C LYS A 696 -43.99 15.52 -10.72
N ASN A 697 -44.71 16.44 -10.07
CA ASN A 697 -45.68 17.29 -10.76
C ASN A 697 -44.99 18.40 -11.57
N ASN A 698 -44.03 19.12 -10.96
CA ASN A 698 -43.28 20.19 -11.63
C ASN A 698 -42.51 19.69 -12.87
N PHE A 699 -41.85 18.53 -12.81
CA PHE A 699 -41.12 18.00 -13.95
C PHE A 699 -42.05 17.60 -15.12
N ASN A 700 -43.19 16.97 -14.80
CA ASN A 700 -44.22 16.65 -15.80
C ASN A 700 -44.83 17.91 -16.44
N ASP A 701 -45.01 18.99 -15.68
CA ASP A 701 -45.58 20.24 -16.18
C ASP A 701 -44.61 21.07 -17.03
N GLN A 702 -43.29 20.92 -16.84
CA GLN A 702 -42.31 21.47 -17.79
C GLN A 702 -42.22 20.61 -19.06
N LEU A 703 -42.21 19.28 -18.96
CA LEU A 703 -42.19 18.38 -20.12
C LEU A 703 -43.41 18.55 -21.05
N LYS A 704 -44.58 18.95 -20.52
CA LYS A 704 -45.78 19.24 -21.32
C LYS A 704 -45.62 20.47 -22.24
N LYS A 705 -44.66 21.36 -21.99
CA LYS A 705 -44.47 22.62 -22.73
C LYS A 705 -43.49 22.52 -23.91
N ILE A 706 -42.79 21.38 -24.06
CA ILE A 706 -41.75 21.19 -25.07
C ILE A 706 -42.36 20.56 -26.33
N ILE A 707 -42.45 21.34 -27.41
CA ILE A 707 -43.25 20.98 -28.61
C ILE A 707 -42.38 20.63 -29.84
N LYS A 708 -41.13 21.10 -29.90
CA LYS A 708 -40.17 20.83 -31.00
C LYS A 708 -38.75 21.12 -30.53
N ILE A 709 -37.79 20.21 -30.76
CA ILE A 709 -36.33 20.37 -30.50
C ILE A 709 -35.56 19.61 -31.60
N THR A 710 -34.27 19.90 -31.83
CA THR A 710 -33.39 19.26 -32.83
C THR A 710 -32.09 18.64 -32.33
N GLU A 711 -31.45 19.15 -31.27
CA GLU A 711 -30.20 18.61 -30.70
C GLU A 711 -30.37 18.02 -29.27
N ALA A 712 -29.27 17.51 -28.69
CA ALA A 712 -29.23 16.78 -27.42
C ALA A 712 -28.81 17.63 -26.20
N ILE A 713 -29.43 17.35 -25.05
CA ILE A 713 -29.19 18.01 -23.75
C ILE A 713 -28.98 16.94 -22.67
N ILE A 714 -27.93 17.09 -21.83
CA ILE A 714 -27.60 16.20 -20.69
C ILE A 714 -27.30 17.06 -19.45
N VAL A 715 -28.12 16.98 -18.40
CA VAL A 715 -28.05 17.81 -17.17
C VAL A 715 -28.65 17.01 -15.99
N CYS A 716 -28.14 16.97 -14.76
CA CYS A 716 -26.77 17.12 -14.24
C CYS A 716 -26.71 16.57 -12.79
N ARG A 717 -25.53 16.64 -12.15
CA ARG A 717 -25.37 16.35 -10.71
C ARG A 717 -26.01 17.44 -9.84
N GLY A 718 -26.69 17.05 -8.76
CA GLY A 718 -27.12 17.94 -7.67
C GLY A 718 -26.20 17.83 -6.43
N THR A 719 -26.15 18.90 -5.63
CA THR A 719 -25.44 18.94 -4.34
C THR A 719 -26.29 19.54 -3.22
N ARG A 720 -26.04 19.07 -1.99
CA ARG A 720 -26.49 19.51 -0.65
C ARG A 720 -27.93 19.13 -0.21
N ASP A 721 -28.05 18.27 0.83
CA ASP A 721 -28.17 18.78 2.22
C ASP A 721 -27.80 17.77 3.36
N ASN A 722 -26.77 18.16 4.12
CA ASN A 722 -26.45 18.00 5.56
C ASN A 722 -26.59 16.72 6.44
N ASN A 723 -27.23 15.58 6.12
CA ASN A 723 -27.40 14.54 7.18
C ASN A 723 -27.38 13.04 6.84
N ASN A 724 -27.09 12.61 5.60
CA ASN A 724 -27.16 11.18 5.24
C ASN A 724 -25.82 10.59 4.77
N VAL A 725 -25.50 9.39 5.25
CA VAL A 725 -24.27 8.64 4.97
C VAL A 725 -24.15 8.33 3.46
N PRO A 726 -23.08 8.77 2.76
CA PRO A 726 -22.93 8.55 1.33
C PRO A 726 -22.63 7.09 0.95
N GLN A 727 -22.99 6.70 -0.28
CA GLN A 727 -22.54 5.46 -0.91
C GLN A 727 -21.43 5.78 -1.96
N PRO A 728 -20.37 4.96 -2.07
CA PRO A 728 -19.33 5.15 -3.09
C PRO A 728 -19.84 4.83 -4.51
N HIS A 729 -19.41 5.60 -5.52
CA HIS A 729 -19.91 5.46 -6.90
C HIS A 729 -18.84 4.89 -7.86
N ASP A 730 -18.98 3.63 -8.29
CA ASP A 730 -17.99 2.82 -9.04
C ASP A 730 -17.57 3.29 -10.47
N GLY A 731 -17.77 4.56 -10.83
CA GLY A 731 -17.36 5.07 -12.14
C GLY A 731 -17.27 6.58 -12.27
N PHE A 732 -17.16 7.29 -11.15
CA PHE A 732 -16.26 8.45 -11.15
C PHE A 732 -14.87 7.99 -10.77
N TYR A 733 -13.86 8.62 -11.36
CA TYR A 733 -12.46 8.38 -11.04
C TYR A 733 -12.29 8.39 -9.52
N TYR A 734 -12.02 7.23 -8.94
CA TYR A 734 -12.07 7.01 -7.49
C TYR A 734 -11.22 8.04 -6.70
N PRO A 735 -10.04 8.49 -7.17
CA PRO A 735 -9.28 9.56 -6.54
C PRO A 735 -9.94 10.96 -6.53
N PHE A 736 -10.88 11.27 -7.44
CA PHE A 736 -11.61 12.54 -7.46
C PHE A 736 -12.91 12.52 -6.65
N GLN A 737 -13.45 11.34 -6.33
CA GLN A 737 -14.69 11.21 -5.55
C GLN A 737 -14.60 12.02 -4.26
N ASP A 738 -13.50 11.87 -3.54
CA ASP A 738 -13.27 12.53 -2.26
C ASP A 738 -13.31 14.08 -2.33
N PHE A 739 -13.09 14.68 -3.50
CA PHE A 739 -13.15 16.15 -3.69
C PHE A 739 -14.55 16.66 -4.02
N ILE A 740 -15.36 15.85 -4.69
CA ILE A 740 -16.72 16.18 -5.13
C ILE A 740 -17.64 16.47 -3.93
N TYR A 741 -17.37 15.87 -2.77
CA TYR A 741 -18.26 15.89 -1.60
C TYR A 741 -18.07 17.07 -0.61
N LYS A 742 -17.22 18.08 -0.91
CA LYS A 742 -17.01 19.22 0.03
C LYS A 742 -16.90 20.60 -0.62
N LEU A 743 -17.65 20.84 -1.69
CA LEU A 743 -18.04 22.20 -2.09
C LEU A 743 -19.11 22.72 -1.11
N GLU A 744 -18.69 22.99 0.12
CA GLU A 744 -19.45 23.79 1.05
C GLU A 744 -19.10 25.26 0.83
N GLU A 745 -20.13 26.09 0.69
CA GLU A 745 -19.97 27.53 0.59
C GLU A 745 -19.29 28.06 1.86
N SER A 746 -18.08 28.61 1.70
CA SER A 746 -17.60 29.64 2.62
C SER A 746 -18.43 30.89 2.36
N VAL A 747 -19.41 31.12 3.25
CA VAL A 747 -20.14 32.39 3.38
C VAL A 747 -19.17 33.53 3.71
#